data_AF-A0AA87NNK9-F1
#
_entry.id   AF-A0AA87NNK9-F1
#
_cell.length_a   1.000
_cell.length_b   1.000
_cell.length_c   1.000
_cell.angle_alpha   90.00
_cell.angle_beta   90.00
_cell.angle_gamma   90.00
#
_symmetry.space_group_name_H-M   'P 1'
#
loop_
_entity.id
_entity.type
_entity.pdbx_description
1 polymer ?
#
loop_
_entity_poly.entity_id
_entity_poly.type
_entity_poly.pdbx_seq_one_letter_code
_entity_poly.pdbx_strand_id
1 'polypeptide(L)'
;MYQSFVFLEIRILILSDEKAFCSCKAGSSAGNCPICTRTPGYPPLLKERIARDAYRLAQSLGCTLIQKAQYEYPSGMPALPPEYQLCGASVKIAEKGILDIEFHKHKKQIDILEIRIEEDAGRLMHADGKAFMDYSSAGMPSIRIRTGNNLELGEEAEMFLTELNNRLRYIGLLTDSDSSHKIRCNAYVASTEFPNPPQHYVKLRNLNSFNFVRKAVNEDLRRQEDMLKQGNEPISESRLWNARMERTEPYKSRDFIDYVKTKPVEEQTFYTAPDTLLQEVLQTAPENQQSRKLRYIQSFGLSIPIVRTLCAEARLADFFEAALQFGIEPKIAANGILEDILPLLKRAGKTIGSLVLQPEYFARILRLAQEGTINHPIARTLLQKIIIDGADPAALLAQDEWIKISDETTLRTLVQDMLSKHPKEAELLKTGSMKYLEILCGLVMKRTKGFADQQLVKQLIKEELNIRIIYVLSMGGAISATIQNGQVKAGSTKILSELLDTTIAKRHIRIEPTISDGLFSEELEPADWARLIHTICEKIASGTANGIVITHGTDTLVYTAPLIYWLFADTPVSIVLTASGTAPSESEEARRNFNAAIKLAWEKENGVYVSFSGKVLSPLNLKFVDSGDIGFVNWNMQTPLFRGEGLLSDYDESDSLVFESLLSEAADNMFLIKTYPGIRSDRLISLQKDIRTFFLELYENGTANMKDSPYSLKEFLKRGKKRQCRFYCTSQQEESIDFSTYASARNLWKEGAVPMGMLTTETAIALYYAASLVCDSQEELDRIMETAALINEK
;
A
#
# COMPACT_ATOMS: atom_id res chain seq x y z
N MET A 1 28.67 -10.95 28.90
CA MET A 1 27.82 -10.91 27.69
C MET A 1 28.76 -10.94 26.51
N TYR A 2 28.53 -11.79 25.51
CA TYR A 2 29.39 -11.85 24.32
C TYR A 2 28.75 -11.06 23.17
N GLN A 3 29.59 -10.45 22.33
CA GLN A 3 29.19 -9.74 21.12
C GLN A 3 29.80 -10.43 19.91
N SER A 4 29.00 -10.59 18.85
CA SER A 4 29.40 -11.17 17.58
C SER A 4 29.74 -10.08 16.56
N PHE A 5 30.78 -10.30 15.78
CA PHE A 5 31.24 -9.41 14.71
C PHE A 5 31.42 -10.23 13.44
N VAL A 6 30.67 -9.89 12.41
CA VAL A 6 30.68 -10.58 11.12
C VAL A 6 30.90 -9.58 10.01
N PHE A 7 31.85 -9.86 9.12
CA PHE A 7 31.95 -9.17 7.83
C PHE A 7 32.07 -10.17 6.68
N LEU A 8 31.66 -9.73 5.50
CA LEU A 8 31.63 -10.54 4.30
C LEU A 8 32.64 -10.04 3.27
N GLU A 9 33.36 -10.98 2.65
CA GLU A 9 34.10 -10.76 1.42
C GLU A 9 33.34 -11.43 0.27
N ILE A 10 32.72 -10.62 -0.56
CA ILE A 10 31.82 -11.06 -1.63
C ILE A 10 32.52 -10.85 -2.96
N ARG A 11 32.41 -11.82 -3.86
CA ARG A 11 32.92 -11.77 -5.24
C ARG A 11 31.78 -12.01 -6.21
N ILE A 12 31.59 -11.07 -7.12
CA ILE A 12 30.57 -11.10 -8.16
C ILE A 12 31.30 -11.30 -9.49
N LEU A 13 31.09 -12.47 -10.11
CA LEU A 13 31.69 -12.79 -11.40
C LEU A 13 30.96 -12.07 -12.52
N ILE A 14 31.70 -11.33 -13.35
CA ILE A 14 31.18 -10.69 -14.56
C ILE A 14 31.56 -11.56 -15.75
N LEU A 15 30.55 -12.05 -16.48
CA LEU A 15 30.79 -12.87 -17.66
C LEU A 15 31.45 -12.03 -18.76
N SER A 16 32.60 -12.49 -19.23
CA SER A 16 33.41 -11.84 -20.25
C SER A 16 34.18 -12.91 -21.02
N ASP A 17 34.28 -12.77 -22.34
CA ASP A 17 35.14 -13.62 -23.16
C ASP A 17 36.63 -13.33 -22.94
N GLU A 18 36.95 -12.17 -22.40
CA GLU A 18 38.31 -11.70 -22.20
C GLU A 18 38.64 -11.51 -20.71
N LYS A 19 39.93 -11.56 -20.39
CA LYS A 19 40.44 -11.31 -19.03
C LYS A 19 40.23 -9.86 -18.58
N ALA A 20 40.25 -9.63 -17.27
CA ALA A 20 39.91 -8.35 -16.66
C ALA A 20 40.91 -7.22 -17.00
N PHE A 21 42.21 -7.56 -17.06
CA PHE A 21 43.29 -6.58 -17.23
C PHE A 21 44.08 -6.71 -18.53
N CYS A 22 43.63 -7.55 -19.47
CA CYS A 22 44.23 -7.69 -20.80
C CYS A 22 43.22 -8.24 -21.82
N SER A 23 43.60 -8.30 -23.10
CA SER A 23 42.74 -8.82 -24.17
C SER A 23 42.85 -10.34 -24.39
N CYS A 24 43.52 -11.07 -23.48
CA CYS A 24 43.56 -12.53 -23.58
C CYS A 24 42.17 -13.13 -23.34
N LYS A 25 41.88 -14.25 -23.98
CA LYS A 25 40.65 -15.01 -23.75
C LYS A 25 40.60 -15.55 -22.31
N ALA A 26 39.48 -15.36 -21.62
CA ALA A 26 39.26 -15.92 -20.30
C ALA A 26 39.11 -17.46 -20.36
N GLY A 27 39.52 -18.15 -19.30
CA GLY A 27 39.47 -19.60 -19.20
C GLY A 27 40.33 -20.36 -20.23
N SER A 28 41.29 -19.68 -20.85
CA SER A 28 42.19 -20.24 -21.86
C SER A 28 43.66 -19.92 -21.54
N SER A 29 44.57 -20.58 -22.26
CA SER A 29 46.01 -20.34 -22.09
C SER A 29 46.35 -18.85 -22.28
N ALA A 30 47.09 -18.26 -21.35
CA ALA A 30 47.54 -16.87 -21.44
C ALA A 30 48.60 -16.64 -22.55
N GLY A 31 49.18 -17.72 -23.11
CA GLY A 31 50.34 -17.64 -24.01
C GLY A 31 51.50 -16.86 -23.38
N ASN A 32 52.23 -16.10 -24.21
CA ASN A 32 53.31 -15.19 -23.77
C ASN A 32 52.81 -13.74 -23.57
N CYS A 33 51.56 -13.55 -23.12
CA CYS A 33 51.02 -12.20 -22.91
C CYS A 33 51.84 -11.46 -21.82
N PRO A 34 52.46 -10.30 -22.13
CA PRO A 34 53.36 -9.63 -21.21
C PRO A 34 52.66 -9.11 -19.94
N ILE A 35 51.35 -8.83 -19.99
CA ILE A 35 50.56 -8.43 -18.82
C ILE A 35 50.29 -9.64 -17.91
N CYS A 36 49.94 -10.80 -18.47
CA CYS A 36 49.73 -12.02 -17.68
C CYS A 36 51.03 -12.54 -17.07
N THR A 37 52.16 -12.41 -17.77
CA THR A 37 53.49 -12.80 -17.26
C THR A 37 54.12 -11.75 -16.35
N ARG A 38 53.46 -10.59 -16.16
CA ARG A 38 53.99 -9.45 -15.37
C ARG A 38 55.35 -8.98 -15.86
N THR A 39 55.52 -8.94 -17.18
CA THR A 39 56.73 -8.42 -17.81
C THR A 39 56.87 -6.93 -17.49
N PRO A 40 58.03 -6.46 -16.98
CA PRO A 40 58.25 -5.05 -16.67
C PRO A 40 57.92 -4.13 -17.86
N GLY A 41 57.27 -2.99 -17.58
CA GLY A 41 56.84 -2.03 -18.60
C GLY A 41 55.49 -2.34 -19.27
N TYR A 42 54.81 -3.43 -18.89
CA TYR A 42 53.47 -3.77 -19.38
C TYR A 42 52.46 -3.78 -18.23
N PRO A 43 51.91 -2.62 -17.84
CA PRO A 43 51.00 -2.51 -16.71
C PRO A 43 49.63 -3.16 -16.99
N PRO A 44 48.87 -3.51 -15.94
CA PRO A 44 47.50 -3.99 -16.08
C PRO A 44 46.61 -2.97 -16.80
N LEU A 45 45.74 -3.44 -17.70
CA LEU A 45 44.83 -2.61 -18.49
C LEU A 45 43.37 -2.98 -18.21
N LEU A 46 42.74 -2.29 -17.25
CA LEU A 46 41.31 -2.44 -16.98
C LEU A 46 40.47 -1.84 -18.12
N LYS A 47 39.50 -2.62 -18.61
CA LYS A 47 38.57 -2.15 -19.66
C LYS A 47 37.45 -1.29 -19.11
N GLU A 48 37.07 -0.27 -19.86
CA GLU A 48 36.01 0.67 -19.49
C GLU A 48 34.66 -0.01 -19.24
N ARG A 49 34.30 -1.03 -20.03
CA ARG A 49 33.05 -1.80 -19.82
C ARG A 49 32.99 -2.42 -18.42
N ILE A 50 34.08 -3.02 -17.96
CA ILE A 50 34.16 -3.66 -16.64
C ILE A 50 34.10 -2.59 -15.55
N ALA A 51 34.83 -1.49 -15.74
CA ALA A 51 34.83 -0.36 -14.83
C ALA A 51 33.42 0.24 -14.71
N ARG A 52 32.70 0.41 -15.83
CA ARG A 52 31.32 0.88 -15.89
C ARG A 52 30.40 0.07 -15.01
N ASP A 53 30.42 -1.26 -15.16
CA ASP A 53 29.59 -2.17 -14.37
C ASP A 53 29.89 -2.06 -12.87
N ALA A 54 31.17 -1.97 -12.51
CA ALA A 54 31.59 -1.81 -11.13
C ALA A 54 31.21 -0.44 -10.54
N TYR A 55 31.35 0.65 -11.29
CA TYR A 55 30.91 1.98 -10.88
C TYR A 55 29.39 2.08 -10.76
N ARG A 56 28.61 1.45 -11.65
CA ARG A 56 27.14 1.39 -11.53
C ARG A 56 26.71 0.68 -10.25
N LEU A 57 27.34 -0.44 -9.92
CA LEU A 57 27.11 -1.14 -8.66
C LEU A 57 27.48 -0.25 -7.46
N ALA A 58 28.66 0.35 -7.48
CA ALA A 58 29.13 1.24 -6.41
C ALA A 58 28.17 2.42 -6.17
N GLN A 59 27.73 3.07 -7.24
CA GLN A 59 26.76 4.17 -7.18
C GLN A 59 25.43 3.70 -6.58
N SER A 60 24.95 2.51 -6.96
CA SER A 60 23.70 1.95 -6.43
C SER A 60 23.73 1.61 -4.94
N LEU A 61 24.94 1.45 -4.39
CA LEU A 61 25.23 1.17 -2.98
C LEU A 61 25.65 2.45 -2.23
N GLY A 62 25.51 3.63 -2.86
CA GLY A 62 25.84 4.92 -2.25
C GLY A 62 27.33 5.09 -1.93
N CYS A 63 28.23 4.35 -2.60
CA CYS A 63 29.67 4.49 -2.38
C CYS A 63 30.23 5.78 -2.95
N THR A 64 31.31 6.28 -2.34
CA THR A 64 32.19 7.28 -2.95
C THR A 64 32.99 6.64 -4.07
N LEU A 65 32.81 7.12 -5.31
CA LEU A 65 33.52 6.63 -6.49
C LEU A 65 34.95 7.19 -6.53
N ILE A 66 35.91 6.33 -6.87
CA ILE A 66 37.33 6.70 -6.97
C ILE A 66 37.71 6.80 -8.44
N GLN A 67 38.07 8.01 -8.89
CA GLN A 67 38.44 8.26 -10.27
C GLN A 67 39.84 7.72 -10.62
N LYS A 68 40.82 7.93 -9.73
CA LYS A 68 42.21 7.52 -9.95
C LYS A 68 42.67 6.61 -8.82
N ALA A 69 43.05 5.39 -9.16
CA ALA A 69 43.41 4.35 -8.21
C ALA A 69 44.67 3.60 -8.65
N GLN A 70 45.53 3.26 -7.70
CA GLN A 70 46.75 2.49 -7.99
C GLN A 70 46.38 1.02 -8.25
N TYR A 71 47.09 0.38 -9.19
CA TYR A 71 47.03 -1.07 -9.31
C TYR A 71 47.86 -1.74 -8.23
N GLU A 72 47.30 -2.80 -7.65
CA GLU A 72 47.91 -3.52 -6.55
C GLU A 72 47.84 -5.03 -6.77
N TYR A 73 48.85 -5.76 -6.29
CA TYR A 73 48.83 -7.21 -6.16
C TYR A 73 48.35 -7.60 -4.74
N PRO A 74 47.14 -8.15 -4.60
CA PRO A 74 46.65 -8.64 -3.31
C PRO A 74 47.45 -9.88 -2.89
N SER A 75 47.74 -9.96 -1.60
CA SER A 75 48.30 -11.17 -1.01
C SER A 75 47.25 -12.29 -0.97
N GLY A 76 47.66 -13.51 -1.30
CA GLY A 76 46.79 -14.69 -1.21
C GLY A 76 46.07 -15.09 -2.49
N MET A 77 46.45 -14.57 -3.65
CA MET A 77 46.16 -15.20 -4.94
C MET A 77 46.70 -16.64 -4.95
N PRO A 78 45.90 -17.64 -5.32
CA PRO A 78 46.39 -19.02 -5.43
C PRO A 78 47.41 -19.13 -6.58
N ALA A 79 48.28 -20.14 -6.51
CA ALA A 79 49.08 -20.52 -7.67
C ALA A 79 48.17 -21.22 -8.69
N LEU A 80 48.18 -20.74 -9.93
CA LEU A 80 47.50 -21.39 -11.06
C LEU A 80 48.53 -22.14 -11.91
N PRO A 81 48.13 -23.21 -12.62
CA PRO A 81 48.95 -23.84 -13.65
C PRO A 81 49.43 -22.79 -14.66
N PRO A 82 50.63 -22.95 -15.27
CA PRO A 82 51.21 -21.97 -16.19
C PRO A 82 50.28 -21.59 -17.33
N GLU A 83 49.42 -22.51 -17.78
CA GLU A 83 48.47 -22.27 -18.85
C GLU A 83 47.45 -21.20 -18.43
N TYR A 84 46.97 -21.22 -17.19
CA TYR A 84 45.94 -20.30 -16.69
C TYR A 84 46.51 -19.07 -15.98
N GLN A 85 47.74 -18.67 -16.31
CA GLN A 85 48.41 -17.56 -15.64
C GLN A 85 47.58 -16.25 -15.69
N LEU A 86 47.55 -15.55 -14.57
CA LEU A 86 46.77 -14.33 -14.34
C LEU A 86 47.70 -13.13 -14.13
N CYS A 87 47.27 -11.94 -14.56
CA CYS A 87 47.92 -10.70 -14.16
C CYS A 87 47.86 -10.58 -12.62
N GLY A 88 46.71 -10.88 -12.04
CA GLY A 88 46.50 -10.89 -10.60
C GLY A 88 46.46 -9.52 -9.96
N ALA A 89 46.33 -8.47 -10.77
CA ALA A 89 46.14 -7.12 -10.28
C ALA A 89 44.76 -6.96 -9.63
N SER A 90 44.65 -5.93 -8.81
CA SER A 90 43.43 -5.43 -8.20
C SER A 90 43.45 -3.92 -8.25
N VAL A 91 42.27 -3.32 -8.39
CA VAL A 91 42.10 -1.86 -8.35
C VAL A 91 40.88 -1.50 -7.53
N LYS A 92 41.03 -0.57 -6.58
CA LYS A 92 39.94 -0.06 -5.75
C LYS A 92 39.18 1.02 -6.52
N ILE A 93 37.89 0.78 -6.78
CA ILE A 93 37.06 1.70 -7.58
C ILE A 93 36.07 2.51 -6.74
N ALA A 94 35.75 2.07 -5.53
CA ALA A 94 34.85 2.79 -4.63
C ALA A 94 35.06 2.42 -3.16
N GLU A 95 34.58 3.27 -2.26
CA GLU A 95 34.61 3.08 -0.81
C GLU A 95 33.40 3.72 -0.11
N LYS A 96 33.15 3.36 1.15
CA LYS A 96 32.14 4.00 2.03
C LYS A 96 30.71 4.00 1.46
N GLY A 97 30.20 2.82 1.12
CA GLY A 97 28.79 2.64 0.77
C GLY A 97 27.97 2.05 1.92
N ILE A 98 26.69 1.83 1.67
CA ILE A 98 25.76 1.22 2.61
C ILE A 98 24.76 0.32 1.87
N LEU A 99 24.25 -0.69 2.57
CA LEU A 99 23.10 -1.47 2.14
C LEU A 99 22.23 -1.82 3.35
N ASP A 100 20.95 -1.49 3.27
CA ASP A 100 19.99 -1.80 4.32
C ASP A 100 19.47 -3.23 4.18
N ILE A 101 19.35 -3.91 5.32
CA ILE A 101 18.59 -5.16 5.45
C ILE A 101 17.41 -4.95 6.40
N GLU A 102 16.33 -5.70 6.21
CA GLU A 102 15.17 -5.67 7.09
C GLU A 102 15.17 -6.89 8.00
N PHE A 103 15.59 -6.75 9.26
CA PHE A 103 15.66 -7.83 10.23
C PHE A 103 14.57 -7.64 11.31
N HIS A 104 13.66 -8.63 11.47
CA HIS A 104 12.51 -8.53 12.40
C HIS A 104 11.68 -7.24 12.26
N LYS A 105 11.41 -6.79 11.02
CA LYS A 105 10.71 -5.52 10.70
C LYS A 105 11.47 -4.24 11.09
N HIS A 106 12.73 -4.36 11.47
CA HIS A 106 13.62 -3.22 11.71
C HIS A 106 14.64 -3.11 10.58
N LYS A 107 14.89 -1.89 10.10
CA LYS A 107 15.99 -1.64 9.16
C LYS A 107 17.31 -1.64 9.92
N LYS A 108 18.27 -2.44 9.45
CA LYS A 108 19.66 -2.44 9.90
C LYS A 108 20.55 -2.06 8.71
N GLN A 109 21.31 -1.00 8.87
CA GLN A 109 22.24 -0.52 7.85
C GLN A 109 23.55 -1.30 7.96
N ILE A 110 24.00 -1.90 6.86
CA ILE A 110 25.29 -2.61 6.77
C ILE A 110 26.26 -1.79 5.94
N ASP A 111 27.45 -1.55 6.48
CA ASP A 111 28.43 -0.69 5.81
C ASP A 111 29.15 -1.47 4.70
N ILE A 112 29.54 -0.76 3.64
CA ILE A 112 30.41 -1.27 2.58
C ILE A 112 31.70 -0.47 2.62
N LEU A 113 32.79 -1.13 3.01
CA LEU A 113 34.08 -0.49 3.19
C LEU A 113 34.75 -0.17 1.85
N GLU A 114 34.77 -1.15 0.94
CA GLU A 114 35.41 -1.01 -0.36
C GLU A 114 34.81 -1.92 -1.44
N ILE A 115 34.93 -1.45 -2.69
CA ILE A 115 34.66 -2.22 -3.89
C ILE A 115 35.91 -2.22 -4.77
N ARG A 116 36.30 -3.40 -5.24
CA ARG A 116 37.47 -3.60 -6.09
C ARG A 116 37.15 -4.43 -7.30
N ILE A 117 37.97 -4.30 -8.34
CA ILE A 117 37.97 -5.21 -9.49
C ILE A 117 39.20 -6.11 -9.36
N GLU A 118 39.01 -7.41 -9.55
CA GLU A 118 40.03 -8.47 -9.54
C GLU A 118 39.85 -9.41 -10.75
N GLU A 119 40.78 -10.34 -10.94
CA GLU A 119 40.61 -11.51 -11.80
C GLU A 119 40.10 -12.71 -11.00
N ASP A 120 39.19 -13.48 -11.58
CA ASP A 120 38.80 -14.75 -11.00
C ASP A 120 39.89 -15.82 -11.19
N ALA A 121 40.05 -16.68 -10.18
CA ALA A 121 41.03 -17.77 -10.18
C ALA A 121 40.47 -19.13 -10.61
N GLY A 122 39.19 -19.18 -11.02
CA GLY A 122 38.46 -20.43 -11.22
C GLY A 122 37.76 -20.90 -9.94
N ARG A 123 37.16 -22.09 -10.01
CA ARG A 123 36.39 -22.69 -8.91
C ARG A 123 36.76 -24.15 -8.70
N LEU A 124 36.73 -24.58 -7.44
CA LEU A 124 36.85 -26.00 -7.10
C LEU A 124 35.49 -26.67 -7.28
N MET A 125 35.42 -27.74 -8.06
CA MET A 125 34.22 -28.53 -8.26
C MET A 125 34.39 -29.94 -7.70
N HIS A 126 33.28 -30.55 -7.30
CA HIS A 126 33.23 -31.93 -6.83
C HIS A 126 32.28 -32.72 -7.72
N ALA A 127 32.76 -33.78 -8.37
CA ALA A 127 31.95 -34.75 -9.07
C ALA A 127 32.52 -36.16 -8.84
N ASP A 128 31.65 -37.15 -8.71
CA ASP A 128 32.02 -38.56 -8.56
C ASP A 128 33.05 -38.84 -7.44
N GLY A 129 32.94 -38.12 -6.32
CA GLY A 129 33.85 -38.27 -5.18
C GLY A 129 35.27 -37.72 -5.40
N LYS A 130 35.51 -37.00 -6.50
CA LYS A 130 36.78 -36.33 -6.81
C LYS A 130 36.61 -34.82 -6.83
N ALA A 131 37.62 -34.11 -6.34
CA ALA A 131 37.72 -32.66 -6.47
C ALA A 131 38.59 -32.32 -7.69
N PHE A 132 38.11 -31.41 -8.54
CA PHE A 132 38.86 -30.90 -9.68
C PHE A 132 38.69 -29.39 -9.79
N MET A 133 39.71 -28.73 -10.34
CA MET A 133 39.69 -27.29 -10.53
C MET A 133 39.09 -26.96 -11.91
N ASP A 134 38.05 -26.15 -11.92
CA ASP A 134 37.43 -25.60 -13.13
C ASP A 134 37.97 -24.19 -13.37
N TYR A 135 38.78 -24.07 -14.42
CA TYR A 135 39.40 -22.81 -14.82
C TYR A 135 38.59 -22.07 -15.91
N SER A 136 37.36 -22.47 -16.23
CA SER A 136 36.57 -21.83 -17.30
C SER A 136 36.39 -20.32 -17.09
N SER A 137 36.35 -19.87 -15.84
CA SER A 137 36.22 -18.46 -15.45
C SER A 137 37.56 -17.80 -15.12
N ALA A 138 38.69 -18.51 -15.20
CA ALA A 138 39.99 -17.96 -14.83
C ALA A 138 40.34 -16.72 -15.68
N GLY A 139 40.63 -15.62 -15.00
CA GLY A 139 40.91 -14.32 -15.59
C GLY A 139 39.68 -13.46 -15.89
N MET A 140 38.46 -14.00 -15.81
CA MET A 140 37.24 -13.18 -15.95
C MET A 140 37.21 -12.07 -14.88
N PRO A 141 36.59 -10.93 -15.17
CA PRO A 141 36.45 -9.85 -14.20
C PRO A 141 35.60 -10.27 -13.00
N SER A 142 36.08 -9.94 -11.80
CA SER A 142 35.38 -10.20 -10.54
C SER A 142 35.31 -8.92 -9.73
N ILE A 143 34.09 -8.46 -9.41
CA ILE A 143 33.88 -7.34 -8.50
C ILE A 143 33.91 -7.88 -7.07
N ARG A 144 34.88 -7.43 -6.26
CA ARG A 144 35.01 -7.77 -4.85
C ARG A 144 34.41 -6.68 -3.99
N ILE A 145 33.46 -7.04 -3.12
CA ILE A 145 32.87 -6.16 -2.11
C ILE A 145 33.32 -6.62 -0.74
N ARG A 146 33.67 -5.67 0.12
CA ARG A 146 33.92 -5.92 1.54
C ARG A 146 32.96 -5.10 2.41
N THR A 147 32.23 -5.78 3.29
CA THR A 147 31.34 -5.11 4.25
C THR A 147 32.09 -4.64 5.49
N GLY A 148 31.43 -3.79 6.29
CA GLY A 148 31.77 -3.57 7.70
C GLY A 148 31.53 -4.83 8.53
N ASN A 149 31.97 -4.79 9.78
CA ASN A 149 31.85 -5.89 10.75
C ASN A 149 30.58 -5.81 11.62
N ASN A 150 29.56 -5.08 11.14
CA ASN A 150 28.33 -4.78 11.86
C ASN A 150 27.18 -5.78 11.58
N LEU A 151 27.48 -6.92 10.96
CA LEU A 151 26.61 -8.10 10.98
C LEU A 151 26.89 -8.89 12.26
N GLU A 152 25.85 -9.44 12.90
CA GLU A 152 25.96 -10.12 14.19
C GLU A 152 25.52 -11.58 14.11
N LEU A 153 24.68 -11.93 13.12
CA LEU A 153 24.09 -13.26 12.96
C LEU A 153 24.21 -13.74 11.51
N GLY A 154 24.17 -15.06 11.34
CA GLY A 154 24.14 -15.69 10.02
C GLY A 154 22.89 -15.31 9.21
N GLU A 155 21.76 -15.10 9.87
CA GLU A 155 20.51 -14.63 9.25
C GLU A 155 20.72 -13.28 8.58
N GLU A 156 21.36 -12.32 9.28
CA GLU A 156 21.65 -11.00 8.73
C GLU A 156 22.58 -11.10 7.50
N ALA A 157 23.56 -12.00 7.54
CA ALA A 157 24.47 -12.23 6.42
C ALA A 157 23.74 -12.80 5.18
N GLU A 158 22.81 -13.74 5.37
CA GLU A 158 21.96 -14.26 4.28
C GLU A 158 21.05 -13.17 3.70
N MET A 159 20.46 -12.33 4.56
CA MET A 159 19.62 -11.21 4.13
C MET A 159 20.41 -10.17 3.35
N PHE A 160 21.62 -9.83 3.79
CA PHE A 160 22.52 -8.93 3.06
C PHE A 160 22.84 -9.46 1.66
N LEU A 161 23.21 -10.74 1.54
CA LEU A 161 23.53 -11.36 0.26
C LEU A 161 22.30 -11.42 -0.67
N THR A 162 21.13 -11.66 -0.10
CA THR A 162 19.85 -11.66 -0.84
C THR A 162 19.54 -10.28 -1.38
N GLU A 163 19.65 -9.24 -0.55
CA GLU A 163 19.39 -7.86 -0.96
C GLU A 163 20.42 -7.37 -1.98
N LEU A 164 21.71 -7.74 -1.82
CA LEU A 164 22.73 -7.46 -2.83
C LEU A 164 22.43 -8.14 -4.17
N ASN A 165 21.96 -9.39 -4.16
CA ASN A 165 21.54 -10.08 -5.37
C ASN A 165 20.34 -9.39 -6.04
N ASN A 166 19.35 -8.95 -5.25
CA ASN A 166 18.22 -8.17 -5.75
C ASN A 166 18.68 -6.85 -6.38
N ARG A 167 19.61 -6.15 -5.71
CA ARG A 167 20.22 -4.91 -6.21
C ARG A 167 20.88 -5.13 -7.57
N LEU A 168 21.72 -6.16 -7.69
CA LEU A 168 22.43 -6.51 -8.92
C LEU A 168 21.49 -6.82 -10.09
N ARG A 169 20.38 -7.52 -9.81
CA ARG A 169 19.33 -7.78 -10.81
C ARG A 169 18.61 -6.50 -11.21
N TYR A 170 18.27 -5.66 -10.24
CA TYR A 170 17.56 -4.40 -10.46
C TYR A 170 18.34 -3.46 -11.38
N ILE A 171 19.66 -3.37 -11.21
CA ILE A 171 20.54 -2.54 -12.06
C ILE A 171 20.98 -3.25 -13.36
N GLY A 172 20.55 -4.50 -13.58
CA GLY A 172 20.81 -5.27 -14.79
C GLY A 172 22.21 -5.89 -14.90
N LEU A 173 22.96 -5.97 -13.81
CA LEU A 173 24.28 -6.64 -13.77
C LEU A 173 24.16 -8.18 -13.76
N LEU A 174 23.04 -8.71 -13.25
CA LEU A 174 22.71 -10.14 -13.28
C LEU A 174 21.39 -10.33 -14.03
N THR A 175 21.45 -10.96 -15.21
CA THR A 175 20.29 -11.12 -16.11
C THR A 175 19.63 -12.50 -16.06
N ASP A 176 20.32 -13.51 -15.52
CA ASP A 176 19.82 -14.89 -15.50
C ASP A 176 19.02 -15.19 -14.23
N SER A 177 18.00 -16.04 -14.35
CA SER A 177 17.12 -16.45 -13.24
C SER A 177 17.87 -17.20 -12.13
N ASP A 178 18.91 -17.97 -12.47
CA ASP A 178 19.83 -18.60 -11.51
C ASP A 178 21.20 -17.90 -11.54
N SER A 179 21.32 -16.84 -10.77
CA SER A 179 22.56 -16.06 -10.62
C SER A 179 23.35 -16.43 -9.37
N SER A 180 22.87 -17.41 -8.59
CA SER A 180 23.42 -17.76 -7.27
C SER A 180 24.88 -18.21 -7.35
N HIS A 181 25.25 -18.91 -8.43
CA HIS A 181 26.60 -19.39 -8.69
C HIS A 181 27.58 -18.27 -9.10
N LYS A 182 27.10 -17.06 -9.43
CA LYS A 182 27.94 -15.91 -9.82
C LYS A 182 28.39 -15.09 -8.60
N ILE A 183 27.72 -15.25 -7.46
CA ILE A 183 28.06 -14.57 -6.20
C ILE A 183 28.72 -15.60 -5.28
N ARG A 184 29.98 -15.37 -4.93
CA ARG A 184 30.71 -16.17 -3.95
C ARG A 184 31.01 -15.34 -2.73
N CYS A 185 30.91 -15.94 -1.55
CA CYS A 185 31.13 -15.24 -0.29
C CYS A 185 32.08 -16.03 0.61
N ASN A 186 33.01 -15.34 1.25
CA ASN A 186 33.62 -15.81 2.49
C ASN A 186 33.11 -14.95 3.64
N ALA A 187 32.80 -15.58 4.77
CA ALA A 187 32.44 -14.87 5.99
C ALA A 187 33.62 -14.84 6.95
N TYR A 188 33.80 -13.73 7.65
CA TYR A 188 34.76 -13.58 8.72
C TYR A 188 33.98 -13.34 10.01
N VAL A 189 34.21 -14.18 11.00
CA VAL A 189 33.41 -14.23 12.22
C VAL A 189 34.31 -14.14 13.44
N ALA A 190 33.86 -13.37 14.43
CA ALA A 190 34.50 -13.25 15.72
C ALA A 190 33.44 -13.09 16.80
N SER A 191 33.60 -13.80 17.92
CA SER A 191 32.86 -13.57 19.16
C SER A 191 33.85 -13.10 20.22
N THR A 192 33.48 -12.10 21.01
CA THR A 192 34.32 -11.53 22.07
C THR A 192 33.45 -11.03 23.24
N GLU A 193 34.04 -10.79 24.40
CA GLU A 193 33.34 -10.22 25.54
C GLU A 193 32.95 -8.76 25.27
N PHE A 194 31.67 -8.42 25.44
CA PHE A 194 31.19 -7.05 25.32
C PHE A 194 31.80 -6.17 26.42
N PRO A 195 32.29 -4.95 26.12
CA PRO A 195 32.23 -4.21 24.84
C PRO A 195 33.53 -4.26 24.00
N ASN A 196 34.37 -5.28 24.17
CA ASN A 196 35.70 -5.31 23.56
C ASN A 196 35.63 -5.53 22.03
N PRO A 197 36.54 -4.92 21.25
CA PRO A 197 36.68 -5.23 19.84
C PRO A 197 37.28 -6.64 19.61
N PRO A 198 37.07 -7.25 18.43
CA PRO A 198 37.63 -8.55 18.11
C PRO A 198 39.16 -8.48 17.95
N GLN A 199 39.87 -9.43 18.57
CA GLN A 199 41.33 -9.62 18.42
C GLN A 199 41.69 -10.76 17.44
N HIS A 200 40.67 -11.47 16.94
CA HIS A 200 40.80 -12.55 15.97
C HIS A 200 39.69 -12.47 14.93
N TYR A 201 39.91 -13.13 13.79
CA TYR A 201 38.83 -13.46 12.87
C TYR A 201 39.01 -14.87 12.33
N VAL A 202 37.94 -15.66 12.38
CA VAL A 202 37.88 -16.95 11.70
C VAL A 202 37.31 -16.74 10.30
N LYS A 203 38.09 -17.08 9.26
CA LYS A 203 37.63 -17.03 7.87
C LYS A 203 36.94 -18.33 7.49
N LEU A 204 35.63 -18.27 7.31
CA LEU A 204 34.80 -19.35 6.80
C LEU A 204 34.86 -19.38 5.27
N ARG A 205 35.12 -20.58 4.73
CA ARG A 205 35.25 -20.88 3.30
C ARG A 205 34.31 -22.02 2.89
N ASN A 206 34.20 -22.25 1.59
CA ASN A 206 33.32 -23.28 0.99
C ASN A 206 31.82 -23.01 1.22
N LEU A 207 31.42 -21.73 1.12
CA LEU A 207 30.04 -21.28 1.30
C LEU A 207 29.35 -21.15 -0.07
N ASN A 208 28.87 -22.28 -0.59
CA ASN A 208 28.32 -22.38 -1.95
C ASN A 208 26.87 -21.89 -2.10
N SER A 209 26.22 -21.46 -1.02
CA SER A 209 24.87 -20.87 -1.03
C SER A 209 24.72 -19.86 0.10
N PHE A 210 23.75 -18.95 0.00
CA PHE A 210 23.49 -17.97 1.07
C PHE A 210 23.05 -18.66 2.37
N ASN A 211 22.28 -19.75 2.26
CA ASN A 211 21.93 -20.60 3.40
C ASN A 211 23.16 -21.25 4.06
N PHE A 212 24.18 -21.64 3.27
CA PHE A 212 25.43 -22.14 3.84
C PHE A 212 26.22 -21.05 4.57
N VAL A 213 26.18 -19.80 4.08
CA VAL A 213 26.74 -18.66 4.81
C VAL A 213 26.06 -18.53 6.17
N ARG A 214 24.72 -18.51 6.22
CA ARG A 214 23.97 -18.45 7.47
C ARG A 214 24.37 -19.56 8.44
N LYS A 215 24.29 -20.82 7.98
CA LYS A 215 24.57 -21.99 8.83
C LYS A 215 26.01 -21.99 9.36
N ALA A 216 26.98 -21.70 8.51
CA ALA A 216 28.39 -21.70 8.89
C ALA A 216 28.73 -20.56 9.87
N VAL A 217 28.18 -19.37 9.67
CA VAL A 217 28.35 -18.23 10.59
C VAL A 217 27.78 -18.60 11.96
N ASN A 218 26.54 -19.10 12.01
CA ASN A 218 25.88 -19.43 13.27
C ASN A 218 26.57 -20.59 14.00
N GLU A 219 27.07 -21.60 13.29
CA GLU A 219 27.83 -22.68 13.91
C GLU A 219 29.13 -22.17 14.52
N ASP A 220 29.91 -21.37 13.78
CA ASP A 220 31.22 -20.96 14.26
C ASP A 220 31.11 -19.92 15.37
N LEU A 221 30.11 -19.04 15.34
CA LEU A 221 29.81 -18.12 16.45
C LEU A 221 29.49 -18.90 17.72
N ARG A 222 28.63 -19.94 17.65
CA ARG A 222 28.34 -20.81 18.81
C ARG A 222 29.61 -21.53 19.30
N ARG A 223 30.41 -22.06 18.39
CA ARG A 223 31.69 -22.71 18.73
C ARG A 223 32.64 -21.75 19.47
N GLN A 224 32.77 -20.52 18.98
CA GLN A 224 33.60 -19.51 19.64
C GLN A 224 33.04 -19.10 21.00
N GLU A 225 31.72 -18.95 21.12
CA GLU A 225 31.05 -18.67 22.39
C GLU A 225 31.29 -19.78 23.42
N ASP A 226 31.19 -21.04 23.02
CA ASP A 226 31.46 -22.20 23.88
C ASP A 226 32.93 -22.26 24.33
N MET A 227 33.87 -21.90 23.45
CA MET A 227 35.28 -21.76 23.82
C MET A 227 35.50 -20.67 24.87
N LEU A 228 34.90 -19.50 24.66
CA LEU A 228 35.01 -18.37 25.60
C LEU A 228 34.40 -18.72 26.97
N LYS A 229 33.25 -19.43 26.99
CA LYS A 229 32.64 -19.93 28.24
C LYS A 229 33.53 -20.91 29.01
N GLN A 230 34.38 -21.65 28.30
CA GLN A 230 35.34 -22.58 28.88
C GLN A 230 36.67 -21.91 29.27
N GLY A 231 36.81 -20.59 29.08
CA GLY A 231 38.05 -19.85 29.35
C GLY A 231 39.12 -20.00 28.27
N ASN A 232 38.76 -20.49 27.08
CA ASN A 232 39.67 -20.59 25.93
C ASN A 232 39.49 -19.38 24.99
N GLU A 233 40.58 -18.89 24.43
CA GLU A 233 40.54 -17.80 23.44
C GLU A 233 40.51 -18.35 22.01
N PRO A 234 39.57 -17.93 21.15
CA PRO A 234 39.61 -18.27 19.74
C PRO A 234 40.81 -17.59 19.05
N ILE A 235 41.40 -18.27 18.06
CA ILE A 235 42.52 -17.76 17.28
C ILE A 235 42.12 -17.43 15.84
N SER A 236 42.93 -16.63 15.15
CA SER A 236 42.73 -16.36 13.73
C SER A 236 43.09 -17.60 12.88
N GLU A 237 42.11 -18.13 12.16
CA GLU A 237 42.30 -19.29 11.28
C GLU A 237 41.33 -19.28 10.09
N SER A 238 41.58 -20.14 9.10
CA SER A 238 40.61 -20.49 8.07
C SER A 238 39.95 -21.80 8.42
N ARG A 239 38.62 -21.86 8.31
CA ARG A 239 37.83 -23.08 8.46
C ARG A 239 36.98 -23.33 7.22
N LEU A 240 36.71 -24.59 6.92
CA LEU A 240 35.83 -25.02 5.82
C LEU A 240 34.46 -25.39 6.38
N TRP A 241 33.40 -24.96 5.71
CA TRP A 241 32.06 -25.44 5.98
C TRP A 241 31.87 -26.85 5.41
N ASN A 242 31.50 -27.80 6.27
CA ASN A 242 31.15 -29.16 5.89
C ASN A 242 29.63 -29.33 5.90
N ALA A 243 29.00 -29.18 4.73
CA ALA A 243 27.54 -29.22 4.61
C ALA A 243 26.91 -30.57 4.99
N ARG A 244 27.66 -31.68 4.92
CA ARG A 244 27.16 -33.02 5.28
C ARG A 244 27.10 -33.21 6.80
N MET A 245 28.07 -32.68 7.51
CA MET A 245 28.17 -32.77 8.98
C MET A 245 27.63 -31.52 9.69
N GLU A 246 27.20 -30.51 8.94
CA GLU A 246 26.73 -29.22 9.43
C GLU A 246 27.65 -28.57 10.47
N ARG A 247 28.97 -28.62 10.22
CA ARG A 247 30.01 -28.09 11.12
C ARG A 247 31.13 -27.39 10.37
N THR A 248 31.89 -26.55 11.07
CA THR A 248 33.12 -25.97 10.52
C THR A 248 34.35 -26.80 10.91
N GLU A 249 35.26 -26.99 9.97
CA GLU A 249 36.48 -27.81 10.17
C GLU A 249 37.74 -26.95 9.96
N PRO A 250 38.76 -27.07 10.84
CA PRO A 250 39.99 -26.29 10.72
C PRO A 250 40.72 -26.64 9.42
N TYR A 251 41.24 -25.61 8.75
CA TYR A 251 41.96 -25.77 7.49
C TYR A 251 43.37 -25.18 7.53
N LYS A 252 43.53 -23.95 8.03
CA LYS A 252 44.84 -23.28 8.04
C LYS A 252 44.89 -22.14 9.06
N SER A 253 45.93 -22.11 9.91
CA SER A 253 46.19 -20.97 10.81
C SER A 253 46.48 -19.67 10.04
N ARG A 254 46.14 -18.52 10.63
CA ARG A 254 46.34 -17.19 10.03
C ARG A 254 46.79 -16.17 11.05
N ASP A 255 47.46 -15.11 10.57
CA ASP A 255 47.60 -13.89 11.35
C ASP A 255 46.24 -13.19 11.47
N PHE A 256 46.06 -12.41 12.54
CA PHE A 256 44.95 -11.45 12.61
C PHE A 256 45.16 -10.37 11.54
N ILE A 257 44.17 -10.24 10.65
CA ILE A 257 44.19 -9.21 9.61
C ILE A 257 42.76 -8.73 9.38
N ASP A 258 42.54 -7.45 9.59
CA ASP A 258 41.29 -6.72 9.36
C ASP A 258 41.37 -5.82 8.10
N TYR A 259 42.39 -5.98 7.26
CA TYR A 259 42.55 -5.32 5.96
C TYR A 259 43.08 -6.27 4.88
N VAL A 260 42.92 -5.91 3.61
CA VAL A 260 43.55 -6.68 2.52
C VAL A 260 45.00 -6.22 2.39
N LYS A 261 45.95 -7.11 2.71
CA LYS A 261 47.38 -6.87 2.46
C LYS A 261 47.62 -6.82 0.95
N THR A 262 48.01 -5.66 0.44
CA THR A 262 48.32 -5.40 -0.98
C THR A 262 49.77 -4.94 -1.15
N LYS A 263 50.31 -5.10 -2.36
CA LYS A 263 51.57 -4.48 -2.79
C LYS A 263 51.35 -3.73 -4.10
N PRO A 264 51.85 -2.50 -4.28
CA PRO A 264 51.83 -1.83 -5.58
C PRO A 264 52.40 -2.69 -6.70
N VAL A 265 51.80 -2.62 -7.90
CA VAL A 265 52.31 -3.33 -9.09
C VAL A 265 53.69 -2.83 -9.50
N GLU A 266 53.84 -1.50 -9.63
CA GLU A 266 55.09 -0.73 -9.78
C GLU A 266 54.83 0.70 -9.24
N GLU A 267 55.89 1.47 -8.94
CA GLU A 267 55.72 2.90 -8.61
C GLU A 267 55.08 3.62 -9.81
N GLN A 268 54.00 4.38 -9.56
CA GLN A 268 53.28 5.20 -10.55
C GLN A 268 52.32 4.52 -11.55
N THR A 269 51.98 3.24 -11.41
CA THR A 269 50.95 2.63 -12.28
C THR A 269 49.53 2.83 -11.72
N PHE A 270 48.70 3.61 -12.41
CA PHE A 270 47.33 3.93 -12.00
C PHE A 270 46.29 3.57 -13.07
N TYR A 271 45.13 3.12 -12.61
CA TYR A 271 43.89 3.23 -13.37
C TYR A 271 43.32 4.64 -13.17
N THR A 272 42.95 5.31 -14.26
CA THR A 272 42.22 6.57 -14.22
C THR A 272 40.95 6.41 -15.04
N ALA A 273 39.79 6.49 -14.40
CA ALA A 273 38.51 6.45 -15.09
C ALA A 273 38.35 7.72 -15.95
N PRO A 274 37.93 7.59 -17.22
CA PRO A 274 37.57 8.74 -18.04
C PRO A 274 36.47 9.58 -17.36
N ASP A 275 36.55 10.90 -17.45
CA ASP A 275 35.53 11.80 -16.90
C ASP A 275 34.13 11.49 -17.49
N THR A 276 34.09 11.19 -18.79
CA THR A 276 32.87 10.81 -19.51
C THR A 276 32.21 9.56 -18.92
N LEU A 277 33.01 8.58 -18.47
CA LEU A 277 32.49 7.35 -17.88
C LEU A 277 31.81 7.62 -16.53
N LEU A 278 32.44 8.40 -15.65
CA LEU A 278 31.86 8.71 -14.34
C LEU A 278 30.61 9.57 -14.48
N GLN A 279 30.63 10.57 -15.36
CA GLN A 279 29.44 11.37 -15.64
C GLN A 279 28.30 10.53 -16.21
N GLU A 280 28.60 9.63 -17.15
CA GLU A 280 27.62 8.71 -17.70
C GLU A 280 27.02 7.82 -16.60
N VAL A 281 27.83 7.26 -15.70
CA VAL A 281 27.33 6.44 -14.58
C VAL A 281 26.43 7.26 -13.67
N LEU A 282 26.77 8.51 -13.37
CA LEU A 282 25.94 9.38 -12.52
C LEU A 282 24.61 9.76 -13.20
N GLN A 283 24.60 9.97 -14.52
CA GLN A 283 23.39 10.32 -15.28
C GLN A 283 22.49 9.13 -15.59
N THR A 284 23.08 7.95 -15.81
CA THR A 284 22.37 6.72 -16.21
C THR A 284 22.13 5.77 -15.05
N ALA A 285 22.57 6.13 -13.83
CA ALA A 285 22.31 5.34 -12.64
C ALA A 285 20.79 5.17 -12.48
N PRO A 286 20.28 3.93 -12.53
CA PRO A 286 18.87 3.70 -12.27
C PRO A 286 18.56 4.15 -10.85
N GLU A 287 17.41 4.77 -10.66
CA GLU A 287 16.93 5.14 -9.33
C GLU A 287 16.97 3.90 -8.42
N ASN A 288 17.43 4.08 -7.18
CA ASN A 288 17.43 3.00 -6.22
C ASN A 288 15.99 2.49 -6.04
N GLN A 289 15.79 1.16 -6.11
CA GLN A 289 14.50 0.51 -5.87
C GLN A 289 13.74 1.07 -4.65
N GLN A 290 14.41 1.32 -3.53
CA GLN A 290 13.79 1.85 -2.32
C GLN A 290 13.37 3.31 -2.47
N SER A 291 14.20 4.15 -3.10
CA SER A 291 13.85 5.54 -3.44
C SER A 291 12.65 5.58 -4.39
N ARG A 292 12.63 4.70 -5.40
CA ARG A 292 11.52 4.57 -6.35
C ARG A 292 10.23 4.16 -5.66
N LYS A 293 10.29 3.19 -4.73
CA LYS A 293 9.14 2.82 -3.88
C LYS A 293 8.62 4.02 -3.08
N LEU A 294 9.49 4.74 -2.38
CA LEU A 294 9.09 5.92 -1.61
C LEU A 294 8.46 6.99 -2.50
N ARG A 295 9.04 7.24 -3.68
CA ARG A 295 8.49 8.18 -4.66
C ARG A 295 7.12 7.74 -5.16
N TYR A 296 6.89 6.44 -5.40
CA TYR A 296 5.56 5.99 -5.84
C TYR A 296 4.50 6.18 -4.74
N ILE A 297 4.86 5.96 -3.48
CA ILE A 297 3.96 6.22 -2.36
C ILE A 297 3.66 7.72 -2.26
N GLN A 298 4.70 8.56 -2.28
CA GLN A 298 4.58 10.01 -2.04
C GLN A 298 4.01 10.79 -3.23
N SER A 299 4.43 10.47 -4.46
CA SER A 299 4.07 11.20 -5.67
C SER A 299 2.83 10.66 -6.36
N PHE A 300 2.48 9.39 -6.15
CA PHE A 300 1.37 8.74 -6.84
C PHE A 300 0.28 8.19 -5.89
N GLY A 301 0.44 8.31 -4.57
CA GLY A 301 -0.55 7.85 -3.59
C GLY A 301 -0.78 6.34 -3.63
N LEU A 302 0.17 5.56 -4.14
CA LEU A 302 0.01 4.12 -4.28
C LEU A 302 0.29 3.40 -2.96
N SER A 303 -0.54 2.38 -2.64
CA SER A 303 -0.38 1.58 -1.43
C SER A 303 0.93 0.78 -1.43
N ILE A 304 1.48 0.53 -0.24
CA ILE A 304 2.73 -0.23 -0.06
C ILE A 304 2.71 -1.59 -0.79
N PRO A 305 1.62 -2.40 -0.75
CA PRO A 305 1.57 -3.67 -1.48
C PRO A 305 1.69 -3.53 -3.00
N ILE A 306 1.00 -2.53 -3.58
CA ILE A 306 1.06 -2.23 -5.02
C ILE A 306 2.47 -1.81 -5.40
N VAL A 307 3.03 -0.86 -4.66
CA VAL A 307 4.37 -0.32 -4.88
C VAL A 307 5.44 -1.40 -4.76
N ARG A 308 5.30 -2.32 -3.79
CA ARG A 308 6.23 -3.44 -3.63
C ARG A 308 6.27 -4.31 -4.88
N THR A 309 5.11 -4.51 -5.53
CA THR A 309 4.98 -5.33 -6.73
C THR A 309 5.49 -4.59 -7.97
N LEU A 310 5.06 -3.35 -8.20
CA LEU A 310 5.50 -2.55 -9.35
C LEU A 310 7.01 -2.33 -9.36
N CYS A 311 7.59 -2.02 -8.19
CA CYS A 311 9.01 -1.78 -8.07
C CYS A 311 9.83 -3.06 -7.85
N ALA A 312 9.24 -4.26 -7.94
CA ALA A 312 9.97 -5.52 -7.77
C ALA A 312 11.05 -5.70 -8.86
N GLU A 313 10.71 -5.33 -10.10
CA GLU A 313 11.61 -5.36 -11.26
C GLU A 313 11.73 -3.97 -11.87
N ALA A 314 12.94 -3.55 -12.24
CA ALA A 314 13.17 -2.22 -12.83
C ALA A 314 12.34 -2.02 -14.10
N ARG A 315 12.28 -3.03 -14.99
CA ARG A 315 11.51 -2.96 -16.24
C ARG A 315 10.01 -2.78 -16.04
N LEU A 316 9.45 -3.37 -14.97
CA LEU A 316 8.03 -3.20 -14.64
C LEU A 316 7.75 -1.78 -14.15
N ALA A 317 8.63 -1.25 -13.30
CA ALA A 317 8.58 0.13 -12.85
C ALA A 317 8.74 1.13 -14.02
N ASP A 318 9.69 0.86 -14.94
CA ASP A 318 9.91 1.66 -16.14
C ASP A 318 8.69 1.65 -17.06
N PHE A 319 8.06 0.48 -17.25
CA PHE A 319 6.82 0.35 -18.04
C PHE A 319 5.67 1.16 -17.44
N PHE A 320 5.50 1.09 -16.11
CA PHE A 320 4.51 1.87 -15.38
C PHE A 320 4.75 3.37 -15.58
N GLU A 321 5.95 3.87 -15.31
CA GLU A 321 6.28 5.30 -15.49
C GLU A 321 6.11 5.76 -16.93
N ALA A 322 6.53 4.94 -17.89
CA ALA A 322 6.35 5.24 -19.31
C ALA A 322 4.86 5.32 -19.68
N ALA A 323 3.99 4.52 -19.07
CA ALA A 323 2.55 4.62 -19.29
C ALA A 323 2.00 5.95 -18.78
N LEU A 324 2.45 6.42 -17.61
CA LEU A 324 2.03 7.71 -17.02
C LEU A 324 2.34 8.91 -17.93
N GLN A 325 3.41 8.84 -18.73
CA GLN A 325 3.75 9.90 -19.69
C GLN A 325 2.68 10.11 -20.76
N PHE A 326 1.78 9.14 -20.95
CA PHE A 326 0.64 9.24 -21.88
C PHE A 326 -0.66 9.69 -21.21
N GLY A 327 -0.57 10.24 -19.98
CA GLY A 327 -1.68 10.92 -19.31
C GLY A 327 -2.70 10.00 -18.65
N ILE A 328 -2.35 8.74 -18.39
CA ILE A 328 -3.17 7.84 -17.56
C ILE A 328 -2.91 8.08 -16.07
N GLU A 329 -3.94 8.00 -15.25
CA GLU A 329 -3.81 8.17 -13.81
C GLU A 329 -2.95 7.05 -13.18
N PRO A 330 -2.08 7.36 -12.20
CA PRO A 330 -1.23 6.36 -11.55
C PRO A 330 -1.96 5.19 -10.92
N LYS A 331 -3.07 5.40 -10.21
CA LYS A 331 -3.86 4.33 -9.58
C LYS A 331 -4.41 3.37 -10.62
N ILE A 332 -4.99 3.88 -11.71
CA ILE A 332 -5.54 3.09 -12.83
C ILE A 332 -4.45 2.31 -13.55
N ALA A 333 -3.32 2.95 -13.86
CA ALA A 333 -2.19 2.29 -14.51
C ALA A 333 -1.60 1.16 -13.64
N ALA A 334 -1.49 1.39 -12.33
CA ALA A 334 -1.03 0.39 -11.39
C ALA A 334 -1.96 -0.83 -11.36
N ASN A 335 -3.28 -0.60 -11.23
CA ASN A 335 -4.27 -1.67 -11.21
C ASN A 335 -4.30 -2.45 -12.53
N GLY A 336 -4.30 -1.76 -13.68
CA GLY A 336 -4.24 -2.43 -14.99
C GLY A 336 -2.98 -3.29 -15.17
N ILE A 337 -1.83 -2.87 -14.62
CA ILE A 337 -0.63 -3.71 -14.63
C ILE A 337 -0.82 -4.95 -13.74
N LEU A 338 -1.31 -4.77 -12.52
CA LEU A 338 -1.40 -5.83 -11.52
C LEU A 338 -2.50 -6.86 -11.85
N GLU A 339 -3.65 -6.41 -12.34
CA GLU A 339 -4.85 -7.24 -12.54
C GLU A 339 -5.02 -7.75 -13.97
N ASP A 340 -4.50 -7.02 -14.96
CA ASP A 340 -4.57 -7.43 -16.37
C ASP A 340 -3.22 -7.91 -16.89
N ILE A 341 -2.17 -7.07 -16.86
CA ILE A 341 -0.89 -7.38 -17.51
C ILE A 341 -0.18 -8.57 -16.85
N LEU A 342 0.06 -8.54 -15.54
CA LEU A 342 0.82 -9.58 -14.84
C LEU A 342 0.14 -10.97 -14.95
N PRO A 343 -1.18 -11.10 -14.79
CA PRO A 343 -1.87 -12.39 -14.97
C PRO A 343 -1.82 -12.88 -16.43
N LEU A 344 -1.93 -11.99 -17.42
CA LEU A 344 -1.82 -12.36 -18.84
C LEU A 344 -0.40 -12.81 -19.21
N LEU A 345 0.62 -12.12 -18.71
CA LEU A 345 2.02 -12.54 -18.87
C LEU A 345 2.27 -13.92 -18.27
N LYS A 346 1.78 -14.16 -17.03
CA LYS A 346 1.87 -15.46 -16.37
C LYS A 346 1.18 -16.56 -17.17
N ARG A 347 -0.03 -16.29 -17.69
CA ARG A 347 -0.78 -17.24 -18.53
C ARG A 347 -0.06 -17.56 -19.85
N ALA A 348 0.65 -16.58 -20.43
CA ALA A 348 1.45 -16.76 -21.63
C ALA A 348 2.85 -17.36 -21.38
N GLY A 349 3.25 -17.58 -20.12
CA GLY A 349 4.61 -18.00 -19.78
C GLY A 349 5.67 -16.95 -20.12
N LYS A 350 5.28 -15.68 -20.21
CA LYS A 350 6.12 -14.53 -20.61
C LYS A 350 6.53 -13.71 -19.39
N THR A 351 7.64 -12.98 -19.49
CA THR A 351 8.06 -11.98 -18.49
C THR A 351 7.82 -10.57 -19.01
N ILE A 352 7.90 -9.56 -18.14
CA ILE A 352 7.77 -8.15 -18.55
C ILE A 352 8.80 -7.76 -19.62
N GLY A 353 9.98 -8.40 -19.61
CA GLY A 353 11.01 -8.19 -20.62
C GLY A 353 10.67 -8.67 -22.03
N SER A 354 9.61 -9.47 -22.17
CA SER A 354 9.11 -10.00 -23.45
C SER A 354 7.77 -9.37 -23.87
N LEU A 355 7.32 -8.34 -23.13
CA LEU A 355 6.06 -7.65 -23.42
C LEU A 355 6.20 -6.82 -24.71
N VAL A 356 5.36 -7.12 -25.69
CA VAL A 356 5.31 -6.40 -26.98
C VAL A 356 4.44 -5.15 -26.89
N LEU A 357 3.45 -5.15 -26.00
CA LEU A 357 2.56 -4.02 -25.74
C LEU A 357 3.38 -2.79 -25.34
N GLN A 358 3.26 -1.71 -26.12
CA GLN A 358 3.92 -0.44 -25.77
C GLN A 358 3.11 0.31 -24.70
N PRO A 359 3.78 1.09 -23.82
CA PRO A 359 3.12 1.85 -22.76
C PRO A 359 2.04 2.81 -23.28
N GLU A 360 2.22 3.38 -24.47
CA GLU A 360 1.25 4.26 -25.13
C GLU A 360 -0.10 3.56 -25.35
N TYR A 361 -0.08 2.36 -25.93
CA TYR A 361 -1.29 1.60 -26.24
C TYR A 361 -1.97 1.10 -24.97
N PHE A 362 -1.18 0.72 -23.96
CA PHE A 362 -1.70 0.38 -22.64
C PHE A 362 -2.46 1.56 -22.02
N ALA A 363 -1.83 2.74 -21.96
CA ALA A 363 -2.47 3.95 -21.44
C ALA A 363 -3.70 4.37 -22.27
N ARG A 364 -3.67 4.17 -23.59
CA ARG A 364 -4.82 4.44 -24.47
C ARG A 364 -6.00 3.51 -24.19
N ILE A 365 -5.76 2.21 -24.02
CA ILE A 365 -6.82 1.24 -23.68
C ILE A 365 -7.48 1.60 -22.35
N LEU A 366 -6.68 1.93 -21.34
CA LEU A 366 -7.21 2.30 -20.03
C LEU A 366 -8.00 3.61 -20.06
N ARG A 367 -7.55 4.62 -20.82
CA ARG A 367 -8.30 5.87 -21.00
C ARG A 367 -9.65 5.65 -21.69
N LEU A 368 -9.69 4.81 -22.74
CA LEU A 368 -10.96 4.46 -23.38
C LEU A 368 -11.95 3.81 -22.40
N ALA A 369 -11.43 3.05 -21.42
CA ALA A 369 -12.25 2.46 -20.37
C ALA A 369 -12.74 3.52 -19.37
N GLN A 370 -11.86 4.42 -18.94
CA GLN A 370 -12.17 5.52 -18.01
C GLN A 370 -13.18 6.52 -18.60
N GLU A 371 -13.07 6.83 -19.89
CA GLU A 371 -14.02 7.68 -20.63
C GLU A 371 -15.38 6.98 -20.87
N GLY A 372 -15.51 5.70 -20.52
CA GLY A 372 -16.71 4.90 -20.73
C GLY A 372 -16.95 4.50 -22.20
N THR A 373 -16.00 4.79 -23.09
CA THR A 373 -16.05 4.41 -24.52
C THR A 373 -16.00 2.90 -24.69
N ILE A 374 -15.23 2.21 -23.85
CA ILE A 374 -15.22 0.75 -23.71
C ILE A 374 -15.49 0.38 -22.25
N ASN A 375 -15.91 -0.86 -21.99
CA ASN A 375 -15.98 -1.37 -20.62
C ASN A 375 -14.75 -2.22 -20.28
N HIS A 376 -14.54 -2.49 -18.99
CA HIS A 376 -13.40 -3.27 -18.53
C HIS A 376 -13.26 -4.66 -19.19
N PRO A 377 -14.35 -5.45 -19.39
CA PRO A 377 -14.27 -6.70 -20.16
C PRO A 377 -13.71 -6.56 -21.58
N ILE A 378 -14.06 -5.48 -22.29
CA ILE A 378 -13.51 -5.18 -23.62
C ILE A 378 -12.03 -4.83 -23.51
N ALA A 379 -11.66 -3.95 -22.58
CA ALA A 379 -10.26 -3.58 -22.34
C ALA A 379 -9.38 -4.81 -22.09
N ARG A 380 -9.83 -5.71 -21.21
CA ARG A 380 -9.14 -6.98 -20.92
C ARG A 380 -9.03 -7.89 -22.15
N THR A 381 -10.05 -7.92 -23.00
CA THR A 381 -10.02 -8.69 -24.26
C THR A 381 -9.00 -8.13 -25.24
N LEU A 382 -8.91 -6.79 -25.36
CA LEU A 382 -7.90 -6.12 -26.19
C LEU A 382 -6.48 -6.46 -25.71
N LEU A 383 -6.23 -6.34 -24.39
CA LEU A 383 -4.95 -6.70 -23.78
C LEU A 383 -4.60 -8.18 -24.00
N GLN A 384 -5.59 -9.08 -23.91
CA GLN A 384 -5.38 -10.50 -24.17
C GLN A 384 -4.95 -10.75 -25.63
N LYS A 385 -5.63 -10.16 -26.61
CA LYS A 385 -5.28 -10.29 -28.04
C LYS A 385 -3.86 -9.80 -28.32
N ILE A 386 -3.42 -8.73 -27.65
CA ILE A 386 -2.06 -8.19 -27.83
C ILE A 386 -1.00 -9.08 -27.15
N ILE A 387 -1.21 -9.45 -25.89
CA ILE A 387 -0.17 -10.11 -25.07
C ILE A 387 -0.05 -11.60 -25.41
N ILE A 388 -1.19 -12.26 -25.62
CA ILE A 388 -1.25 -13.70 -25.88
C ILE A 388 -1.18 -13.96 -27.39
N ASP A 389 -2.10 -13.37 -28.16
CA ASP A 389 -2.24 -13.69 -29.59
C ASP A 389 -1.23 -12.93 -30.47
N GLY A 390 -0.54 -11.92 -29.90
CA GLY A 390 0.47 -11.14 -30.62
C GLY A 390 -0.11 -10.19 -31.65
N ALA A 391 -1.37 -9.78 -31.49
CA ALA A 391 -2.02 -8.83 -32.38
C ALA A 391 -1.33 -7.44 -32.29
N ASP A 392 -1.27 -6.74 -33.43
CA ASP A 392 -0.76 -5.38 -33.49
C ASP A 392 -1.72 -4.40 -32.76
N PRO A 393 -1.28 -3.71 -31.69
CA PRO A 393 -2.14 -2.79 -30.94
C PRO A 393 -2.74 -1.67 -31.80
N ALA A 394 -1.99 -1.17 -32.79
CA ALA A 394 -2.43 -0.06 -33.64
C ALA A 394 -3.60 -0.49 -34.53
N ALA A 395 -3.45 -1.62 -35.24
CA ALA A 395 -4.51 -2.19 -36.07
C ALA A 395 -5.75 -2.60 -35.26
N LEU A 396 -5.56 -3.11 -34.04
CA LEU A 396 -6.65 -3.57 -33.18
C LEU A 396 -7.55 -2.40 -32.73
N LEU A 397 -6.94 -1.29 -32.30
CA LEU A 397 -7.66 -0.11 -31.80
C LEU A 397 -8.29 0.76 -32.90
N ALA A 398 -7.99 0.49 -34.17
CA ALA A 398 -8.58 1.20 -35.31
C ALA A 398 -9.93 0.61 -35.77
N GLN A 399 -10.37 -0.48 -35.16
CA GLN A 399 -11.62 -1.15 -35.51
C GLN A 399 -12.78 -0.58 -34.69
N ASP A 400 -13.86 -0.13 -35.33
CA ASP A 400 -15.04 0.43 -34.64
C ASP A 400 -15.85 -0.62 -33.84
N GLU A 401 -15.50 -1.91 -33.96
CA GLU A 401 -16.21 -3.00 -33.28
C GLU A 401 -16.02 -3.03 -31.76
N TRP A 402 -15.13 -2.19 -31.22
CA TRP A 402 -14.77 -2.20 -29.79
C TRP A 402 -15.57 -1.23 -28.93
N ILE A 403 -16.40 -0.37 -29.54
CA ILE A 403 -17.12 0.70 -28.84
C ILE A 403 -18.34 0.13 -28.07
N LYS A 404 -18.55 0.64 -26.85
CA LYS A 404 -19.72 0.32 -26.03
C LYS A 404 -21.02 0.77 -26.73
N ILE A 405 -21.95 -0.17 -26.90
CA ILE A 405 -23.32 0.10 -27.35
C ILE A 405 -24.05 0.80 -26.22
N SER A 406 -24.23 2.12 -26.38
CA SER A 406 -24.85 3.03 -25.40
C SER A 406 -26.15 3.66 -25.92
N ASP A 407 -26.54 3.35 -27.15
CA ASP A 407 -27.77 3.89 -27.75
C ASP A 407 -29.00 3.28 -27.07
N GLU A 408 -29.76 4.12 -26.37
CA GLU A 408 -30.94 3.71 -25.60
C GLU A 408 -31.98 3.03 -26.49
N THR A 409 -32.21 3.53 -27.71
CA THR A 409 -33.18 3.00 -28.67
C THR A 409 -32.87 1.55 -29.05
N THR A 410 -31.61 1.28 -29.37
CA THR A 410 -31.11 -0.05 -29.73
C THR A 410 -31.16 -1.00 -28.54
N LEU A 411 -30.71 -0.55 -27.37
CA LEU A 411 -30.74 -1.36 -26.14
C LEU A 411 -32.17 -1.64 -25.69
N ARG A 412 -33.08 -0.67 -25.76
CA ARG A 412 -34.50 -0.85 -25.41
C ARG A 412 -35.16 -1.89 -26.30
N THR A 413 -34.87 -1.86 -27.60
CA THR A 413 -35.37 -2.89 -28.55
C THR A 413 -34.84 -4.28 -28.19
N LEU A 414 -33.55 -4.40 -27.85
CA LEU A 414 -32.94 -5.65 -27.43
C LEU A 414 -33.51 -6.16 -26.10
N VAL A 415 -33.76 -5.26 -25.15
CA VAL A 415 -34.39 -5.55 -23.85
C VAL A 415 -35.81 -6.04 -24.04
N GLN A 416 -36.64 -5.34 -24.84
CA GLN A 416 -38.01 -5.75 -25.13
C GLN A 416 -38.09 -7.12 -25.81
N ASP A 417 -37.26 -7.36 -26.82
CA ASP A 417 -37.17 -8.68 -27.49
C ASP A 417 -36.74 -9.77 -26.50
N MET A 418 -35.75 -9.48 -25.64
CA MET A 418 -35.29 -10.41 -24.61
C MET A 418 -36.39 -10.72 -23.58
N LEU A 419 -37.11 -9.71 -23.08
CA LEU A 419 -38.24 -9.89 -22.15
C LEU A 419 -39.37 -10.69 -22.79
N SER A 420 -39.65 -10.48 -24.08
CA SER A 420 -40.67 -11.25 -24.81
C SER A 420 -40.32 -12.73 -24.96
N LYS A 421 -39.02 -13.04 -25.09
CA LYS A 421 -38.49 -14.42 -25.22
C LYS A 421 -38.36 -15.14 -23.88
N HIS A 422 -38.27 -14.38 -22.79
CA HIS A 422 -38.09 -14.90 -21.43
C HIS A 422 -39.22 -14.43 -20.48
N PRO A 423 -40.51 -14.72 -20.79
CA PRO A 423 -41.64 -14.20 -20.02
C PRO A 423 -41.70 -14.77 -18.60
N LYS A 424 -41.20 -15.99 -18.38
CA LYS A 424 -41.18 -16.61 -17.04
C LYS A 424 -40.21 -15.89 -16.11
N GLU A 425 -39.02 -15.60 -16.61
CA GLU A 425 -37.97 -14.87 -15.89
C GLU A 425 -38.39 -13.41 -15.66
N ALA A 426 -39.07 -12.78 -16.63
CA ALA A 426 -39.64 -11.44 -16.48
C ALA A 426 -40.74 -11.38 -15.40
N GLU A 427 -41.64 -12.36 -15.34
CA GLU A 427 -42.64 -12.46 -14.27
C GLU A 427 -42.01 -12.74 -12.91
N LEU A 428 -41.01 -13.63 -12.84
CA LEU A 428 -40.26 -13.88 -11.61
C LEU A 428 -39.53 -12.62 -11.13
N LEU A 429 -38.99 -11.82 -12.06
CA LEU A 429 -38.40 -10.53 -11.74
C LEU A 429 -39.46 -9.52 -11.25
N LYS A 430 -40.66 -9.44 -11.85
CA LYS A 430 -41.78 -8.61 -11.38
C LYS A 430 -42.30 -9.02 -10.00
N THR A 431 -42.27 -10.32 -9.68
CA THR A 431 -42.57 -10.79 -8.31
C THR A 431 -41.42 -10.53 -7.32
N GLY A 432 -40.31 -9.96 -7.83
CA GLY A 432 -39.23 -9.35 -7.09
C GLY A 432 -38.00 -10.25 -6.87
N SER A 433 -37.83 -11.31 -7.66
CA SER A 433 -36.64 -12.16 -7.61
C SER A 433 -35.48 -11.55 -8.40
N MET A 434 -34.61 -10.77 -7.73
CA MET A 434 -33.55 -9.97 -8.38
C MET A 434 -32.45 -10.77 -9.07
N LYS A 435 -32.28 -12.05 -8.72
CA LYS A 435 -31.41 -12.96 -9.47
C LYS A 435 -31.75 -12.96 -10.97
N TYR A 436 -33.03 -12.80 -11.32
CA TYR A 436 -33.44 -12.75 -12.71
C TYR A 436 -33.07 -11.44 -13.41
N LEU A 437 -32.82 -10.34 -12.69
CA LEU A 437 -32.26 -9.14 -13.30
C LEU A 437 -30.86 -9.41 -13.86
N GLU A 438 -29.99 -10.05 -13.07
CA GLU A 438 -28.64 -10.41 -13.52
C GLU A 438 -28.67 -11.44 -14.66
N ILE A 439 -29.60 -12.40 -14.62
CA ILE A 439 -29.78 -13.38 -15.70
C ILE A 439 -30.21 -12.68 -16.99
N LEU A 440 -31.27 -11.85 -16.92
CA LEU A 440 -31.83 -11.13 -18.07
C LEU A 440 -30.81 -10.13 -18.64
N CYS A 441 -30.11 -9.40 -17.78
CA CYS A 441 -29.00 -8.53 -18.16
C CYS A 441 -27.87 -9.35 -18.83
N GLY A 442 -27.46 -10.47 -18.24
CA GLY A 442 -26.45 -11.37 -18.80
C GLY A 442 -26.82 -11.93 -20.18
N LEU A 443 -28.11 -12.19 -20.44
CA LEU A 443 -28.60 -12.60 -21.76
C LEU A 443 -28.47 -11.48 -22.80
N VAL A 444 -28.80 -10.23 -22.43
CA VAL A 444 -28.58 -9.07 -23.28
C VAL A 444 -27.08 -8.87 -23.55
N MET A 445 -26.26 -8.90 -22.49
CA MET A 445 -24.79 -8.81 -22.60
C MET A 445 -24.20 -9.89 -23.50
N LYS A 446 -24.67 -11.14 -23.39
CA LYS A 446 -24.21 -12.24 -24.26
C LYS A 446 -24.57 -12.00 -25.72
N ARG A 447 -25.78 -11.49 -25.99
CA ARG A 447 -26.23 -11.18 -27.36
C ARG A 447 -25.43 -10.04 -27.98
N THR A 448 -25.02 -9.07 -27.18
CA THR A 448 -24.16 -7.96 -27.60
C THR A 448 -22.68 -8.29 -27.46
N LYS A 449 -22.28 -9.55 -27.20
CA LYS A 449 -20.88 -9.97 -26.98
C LYS A 449 -20.13 -9.16 -25.91
N GLY A 450 -20.85 -8.63 -24.93
CA GLY A 450 -20.32 -7.79 -23.87
C GLY A 450 -20.19 -6.31 -24.23
N PHE A 451 -20.64 -5.88 -25.42
CA PHE A 451 -20.55 -4.49 -25.86
C PHE A 451 -21.65 -3.58 -25.29
N ALA A 452 -22.75 -4.12 -24.75
CA ALA A 452 -23.79 -3.28 -24.17
C ALA A 452 -23.35 -2.58 -22.88
N ASP A 453 -23.86 -1.37 -22.65
CA ASP A 453 -23.80 -0.72 -21.35
C ASP A 453 -24.66 -1.51 -20.34
N GLN A 454 -24.00 -2.14 -19.36
CA GLN A 454 -24.66 -3.03 -18.41
C GLN A 454 -25.63 -2.27 -17.49
N GLN A 455 -25.27 -1.06 -17.06
CA GLN A 455 -26.10 -0.25 -16.16
C GLN A 455 -27.36 0.22 -16.90
N LEU A 456 -27.20 0.73 -18.12
CA LEU A 456 -28.33 1.14 -18.95
C LEU A 456 -29.26 -0.04 -19.28
N VAL A 457 -28.71 -1.23 -19.56
CA VAL A 457 -29.51 -2.45 -19.73
C VAL A 457 -30.32 -2.79 -18.47
N LYS A 458 -29.70 -2.75 -17.28
CA LYS A 458 -30.41 -3.00 -16.02
C LYS A 458 -31.51 -1.97 -15.75
N GLN A 459 -31.27 -0.71 -16.09
CA GLN A 459 -32.25 0.37 -15.98
C GLN A 459 -33.45 0.12 -16.91
N LEU A 460 -33.19 -0.11 -18.21
CA LEU A 460 -34.23 -0.35 -19.20
C LEU A 460 -35.11 -1.57 -18.86
N ILE A 461 -34.51 -2.65 -18.34
CA ILE A 461 -35.28 -3.83 -17.88
C ILE A 461 -36.27 -3.45 -16.76
N LYS A 462 -35.87 -2.57 -15.83
CA LYS A 462 -36.73 -2.15 -14.72
C LYS A 462 -37.83 -1.21 -15.18
N GLU A 463 -37.52 -0.29 -16.08
CA GLU A 463 -38.50 0.62 -16.69
C GLU A 463 -39.58 -0.16 -17.43
N GLU A 464 -39.20 -1.10 -18.30
CA GLU A 464 -40.15 -1.92 -19.09
C GLU A 464 -41.03 -2.80 -18.20
N LEU A 465 -40.56 -3.19 -17.02
CA LEU A 465 -41.31 -4.02 -16.07
C LEU A 465 -41.97 -3.22 -14.93
N ASN A 466 -41.79 -1.89 -14.89
CA ASN A 466 -42.24 -0.97 -13.84
C ASN A 466 -41.90 -1.45 -12.42
N ILE A 467 -40.68 -1.92 -12.23
CA ILE A 467 -40.23 -2.45 -10.93
C ILE A 467 -39.69 -1.30 -10.09
N ARG A 468 -40.28 -1.11 -8.90
CA ARG A 468 -39.75 -0.21 -7.87
C ARG A 468 -39.36 -1.00 -6.63
N ILE A 469 -38.15 -0.83 -6.11
CA ILE A 469 -37.67 -1.57 -4.94
C ILE A 469 -37.23 -0.60 -3.85
N ILE A 470 -37.76 -0.80 -2.65
CA ILE A 470 -37.23 -0.17 -1.43
C ILE A 470 -36.39 -1.19 -0.68
N TYR A 471 -35.13 -0.86 -0.47
CA TYR A 471 -34.23 -1.62 0.40
C TYR A 471 -34.38 -1.12 1.83
N VAL A 472 -34.52 -2.03 2.78
CA VAL A 472 -34.54 -1.74 4.21
C VAL A 472 -33.26 -2.34 4.79
N LEU A 473 -32.39 -1.47 5.27
CA LEU A 473 -31.10 -1.80 5.87
C LEU A 473 -31.22 -1.70 7.39
N SER A 474 -31.03 -2.82 8.08
CA SER A 474 -31.18 -2.86 9.54
C SER A 474 -29.85 -2.71 10.26
N MET A 475 -29.76 -1.68 11.10
CA MET A 475 -28.66 -1.42 12.05
C MET A 475 -29.06 -1.76 13.50
N GLY A 476 -30.17 -2.49 13.70
CA GLY A 476 -30.66 -2.88 15.03
C GLY A 476 -31.53 -1.82 15.71
N GLY A 477 -31.38 -1.68 17.03
CA GLY A 477 -32.17 -0.75 17.86
C GLY A 477 -33.56 -1.27 18.26
N ALA A 478 -34.24 -0.52 19.14
CA ALA A 478 -35.53 -0.92 19.71
C ALA A 478 -36.61 -1.18 18.65
N ILE A 479 -36.56 -0.49 17.50
CA ILE A 479 -37.50 -0.66 16.37
C ILE A 479 -37.57 -2.10 15.83
N SER A 480 -36.51 -2.89 16.01
CA SER A 480 -36.46 -4.29 15.62
C SER A 480 -36.40 -5.24 16.81
N ALA A 481 -36.32 -4.75 18.04
CA ALA A 481 -36.01 -5.52 19.25
C ALA A 481 -37.17 -6.40 19.74
N THR A 482 -36.84 -7.40 20.59
CA THR A 482 -37.82 -8.21 21.31
C THR A 482 -37.63 -8.09 22.81
N ILE A 483 -38.70 -8.23 23.59
CA ILE A 483 -38.62 -8.28 25.04
C ILE A 483 -38.76 -9.72 25.50
N GLN A 484 -37.74 -10.23 26.18
CA GLN A 484 -37.77 -11.52 26.86
C GLN A 484 -37.42 -11.31 28.33
N ASN A 485 -38.31 -11.71 29.25
CA ASN A 485 -38.13 -11.58 30.70
C ASN A 485 -37.81 -10.14 31.18
N GLY A 486 -38.37 -9.13 30.52
CA GLY A 486 -38.13 -7.71 30.85
C GLY A 486 -36.79 -7.15 30.36
N GLN A 487 -36.01 -7.93 29.62
CA GLN A 487 -34.80 -7.46 28.95
C GLN A 487 -35.06 -7.29 27.45
N VAL A 488 -34.63 -6.14 26.91
CA VAL A 488 -34.61 -5.87 25.48
C VAL A 488 -33.48 -6.69 24.87
N LYS A 489 -33.81 -7.59 23.95
CA LYS A 489 -32.85 -8.30 23.09
C LYS A 489 -32.86 -7.65 21.72
N ALA A 490 -31.65 -7.42 21.20
CA ALA A 490 -31.47 -6.88 19.88
C ALA A 490 -32.20 -7.71 18.81
N GLY A 491 -32.76 -6.98 17.86
CA GLY A 491 -33.78 -7.44 16.95
C GLY A 491 -33.31 -8.36 15.84
N SER A 492 -34.27 -9.00 15.18
CA SER A 492 -34.04 -9.68 13.89
C SER A 492 -34.86 -9.02 12.79
N THR A 493 -34.34 -9.06 11.56
CA THR A 493 -35.03 -8.58 10.35
C THR A 493 -36.43 -9.18 10.13
N LYS A 494 -36.74 -10.31 10.76
CA LYS A 494 -38.08 -10.93 10.74
C LYS A 494 -39.14 -10.02 11.36
N ILE A 495 -38.81 -9.27 12.41
CA ILE A 495 -39.75 -8.40 13.11
C ILE A 495 -40.14 -7.21 12.23
N LEU A 496 -39.17 -6.63 11.51
CA LEU A 496 -39.44 -5.57 10.54
C LEU A 496 -40.42 -6.03 9.45
N SER A 497 -40.38 -7.32 9.06
CA SER A 497 -41.32 -7.87 8.08
C SER A 497 -42.77 -7.94 8.59
N GLU A 498 -42.96 -8.06 9.90
CA GLU A 498 -44.27 -8.07 10.57
C GLU A 498 -44.83 -6.65 10.78
N LEU A 499 -43.96 -5.63 10.75
CA LEU A 499 -44.35 -4.22 10.86
C LEU A 499 -44.97 -3.67 9.56
N LEU A 500 -44.72 -4.28 8.40
CA LEU A 500 -45.18 -3.78 7.09
C LEU A 500 -46.71 -3.84 6.90
N ASP A 501 -47.31 -2.72 6.48
CA ASP A 501 -48.75 -2.61 6.18
C ASP A 501 -49.12 -3.14 4.77
N THR A 502 -50.17 -3.98 4.68
CA THR A 502 -50.78 -4.57 3.47
C THR A 502 -49.88 -5.39 2.52
N THR A 503 -50.51 -6.19 1.64
CA THR A 503 -49.86 -7.23 0.81
C THR A 503 -49.08 -6.70 -0.40
N ILE A 504 -49.32 -5.46 -0.84
CA ILE A 504 -48.66 -4.86 -2.02
C ILE A 504 -47.29 -4.28 -1.65
N ALA A 505 -47.16 -3.70 -0.45
CA ALA A 505 -45.89 -3.17 0.08
C ALA A 505 -44.84 -4.28 0.23
N LYS A 506 -45.24 -5.48 0.68
CA LYS A 506 -44.33 -6.62 0.91
C LYS A 506 -43.59 -7.12 -0.33
N ARG A 507 -44.16 -6.95 -1.54
CA ARG A 507 -43.55 -7.50 -2.78
C ARG A 507 -42.33 -6.69 -3.25
N HIS A 508 -42.34 -5.39 -2.98
CA HIS A 508 -41.38 -4.40 -3.47
C HIS A 508 -40.42 -3.91 -2.38
N ILE A 509 -40.54 -4.43 -1.17
CA ILE A 509 -39.65 -4.10 -0.04
C ILE A 509 -38.69 -5.28 0.18
N ARG A 510 -37.40 -4.98 0.31
CA ARG A 510 -36.34 -5.96 0.58
C ARG A 510 -35.67 -5.61 1.90
N ILE A 511 -35.88 -6.42 2.92
CA ILE A 511 -35.26 -6.23 4.24
C ILE A 511 -33.99 -7.06 4.27
N GLU A 512 -32.86 -6.40 4.44
CA GLU A 512 -31.53 -7.02 4.51
C GLU A 512 -30.89 -6.67 5.86
N PRO A 513 -30.28 -7.65 6.55
CA PRO A 513 -29.46 -7.36 7.71
C PRO A 513 -28.14 -6.75 7.22
N THR A 514 -27.85 -5.53 7.65
CA THR A 514 -26.59 -4.83 7.29
C THR A 514 -25.49 -5.13 8.29
N ILE A 515 -25.86 -5.40 9.54
CA ILE A 515 -24.99 -5.85 10.63
C ILE A 515 -25.46 -7.24 11.09
N SER A 516 -24.56 -8.00 11.72
CA SER A 516 -24.90 -9.19 12.49
C SER A 516 -26.16 -8.96 13.34
N ASP A 517 -27.18 -9.79 13.13
CA ASP A 517 -28.41 -9.78 13.94
C ASP A 517 -28.02 -9.78 15.44
N GLY A 518 -28.50 -8.80 16.20
CA GLY A 518 -28.28 -8.75 17.64
C GLY A 518 -27.33 -7.67 18.17
N LEU A 519 -26.83 -6.74 17.35
CA LEU A 519 -26.03 -5.59 17.82
C LEU A 519 -26.92 -4.47 18.41
N PHE A 520 -26.53 -3.92 19.56
CA PHE A 520 -27.14 -2.70 20.08
C PHE A 520 -26.51 -1.46 19.42
N SER A 521 -27.26 -0.37 19.34
CA SER A 521 -26.84 0.82 18.58
C SER A 521 -25.66 1.56 19.23
N GLU A 522 -25.48 1.39 20.53
CA GLU A 522 -24.38 1.89 21.35
C GLU A 522 -23.10 1.03 21.25
N GLU A 523 -23.19 -0.14 20.61
CA GLU A 523 -22.06 -1.05 20.36
C GLU A 523 -21.48 -0.90 18.94
N LEU A 524 -21.93 0.11 18.18
CA LEU A 524 -21.46 0.34 16.81
C LEU A 524 -19.96 0.65 16.76
N GLU A 525 -19.26 -0.08 15.89
CA GLU A 525 -17.84 0.11 15.58
C GLU A 525 -17.65 0.71 14.16
N PRO A 526 -16.46 1.25 13.83
CA PRO A 526 -16.17 1.73 12.46
C PRO A 526 -16.49 0.73 11.35
N ALA A 527 -16.29 -0.57 11.61
CA ALA A 527 -16.61 -1.65 10.69
C ALA A 527 -18.11 -1.74 10.35
N ASP A 528 -19.00 -1.36 11.28
CA ASP A 528 -20.44 -1.34 11.06
C ASP A 528 -20.87 -0.21 10.12
N TRP A 529 -20.30 0.99 10.31
CA TRP A 529 -20.51 2.09 9.37
C TRP A 529 -19.93 1.77 7.99
N ALA A 530 -18.74 1.15 7.92
CA ALA A 530 -18.14 0.72 6.66
C ALA A 530 -19.07 -0.24 5.90
N ARG A 531 -19.64 -1.25 6.58
CA ARG A 531 -20.62 -2.18 6.01
C ARG A 531 -21.87 -1.47 5.53
N LEU A 532 -22.42 -0.53 6.32
CA LEU A 532 -23.59 0.25 5.93
C LEU A 532 -23.33 1.07 4.68
N ILE A 533 -22.23 1.84 4.64
CA ILE A 533 -21.85 2.68 3.51
C ILE A 533 -21.65 1.83 2.27
N HIS A 534 -20.89 0.74 2.37
CA HIS A 534 -20.69 -0.18 1.24
C HIS A 534 -22.01 -0.78 0.74
N THR A 535 -22.91 -1.19 1.64
CA THR A 535 -24.22 -1.73 1.25
C THR A 535 -25.07 -0.67 0.53
N ILE A 536 -25.05 0.57 0.99
CA ILE A 536 -25.73 1.68 0.31
C ILE A 536 -25.15 1.88 -1.10
N CYS A 537 -23.82 1.96 -1.23
CA CYS A 537 -23.14 2.05 -2.52
C CYS A 537 -23.54 0.90 -3.44
N GLU A 538 -23.50 -0.36 -2.97
CA GLU A 538 -23.90 -1.54 -3.74
C GLU A 538 -25.35 -1.43 -4.25
N LYS A 539 -26.28 -0.96 -3.42
CA LYS A 539 -27.70 -0.84 -3.82
C LYS A 539 -27.91 0.29 -4.82
N ILE A 540 -27.17 1.38 -4.70
CA ILE A 540 -27.19 2.48 -5.68
C ILE A 540 -26.54 2.04 -6.99
N ALA A 541 -25.32 1.49 -6.95
CA ALA A 541 -24.53 1.00 -8.08
C ALA A 541 -25.25 -0.09 -8.89
N SER A 542 -25.94 -1.02 -8.22
CA SER A 542 -26.78 -2.02 -8.90
C SER A 542 -27.94 -1.40 -9.71
N GLY A 543 -28.23 -0.12 -9.47
CA GLY A 543 -29.35 0.65 -10.01
C GLY A 543 -30.71 0.09 -9.59
N THR A 544 -30.74 -0.86 -8.64
CA THR A 544 -31.95 -1.61 -8.27
C THR A 544 -32.81 -0.88 -7.26
N ALA A 545 -32.22 -0.01 -6.46
CA ALA A 545 -32.92 0.78 -5.46
C ALA A 545 -33.72 1.91 -6.11
N ASN A 546 -34.94 2.10 -5.64
CA ASN A 546 -35.72 3.33 -5.84
C ASN A 546 -35.78 4.15 -4.55
N GLY A 547 -35.57 3.49 -3.41
CA GLY A 547 -35.39 4.13 -2.11
C GLY A 547 -34.68 3.18 -1.15
N ILE A 548 -34.06 3.75 -0.12
CA ILE A 548 -33.37 3.02 0.93
C ILE A 548 -33.93 3.50 2.26
N VAL A 549 -34.32 2.59 3.14
CA VAL A 549 -34.75 2.88 4.51
C VAL A 549 -33.75 2.27 5.46
N ILE A 550 -33.23 3.04 6.41
CA ILE A 550 -32.26 2.56 7.40
C ILE A 550 -32.95 2.57 8.77
N THR A 551 -33.11 1.40 9.38
CA THR A 551 -33.64 1.31 10.75
C THR A 551 -32.49 1.33 11.75
N HIS A 552 -32.58 2.19 12.75
CA HIS A 552 -31.50 2.46 13.71
C HIS A 552 -32.01 2.56 15.14
N GLY A 553 -31.09 2.52 16.12
CA GLY A 553 -31.38 2.92 17.50
C GLY A 553 -31.37 4.43 17.68
N THR A 554 -32.13 4.93 18.66
CA THR A 554 -32.30 6.37 18.91
C THR A 554 -31.01 7.05 19.38
N ASP A 555 -30.18 6.35 20.15
CA ASP A 555 -29.04 6.94 20.85
C ASP A 555 -27.90 7.35 19.90
N THR A 556 -27.65 6.57 18.85
CA THR A 556 -26.55 6.81 17.91
C THR A 556 -27.00 7.25 16.52
N LEU A 557 -28.31 7.36 16.27
CA LEU A 557 -28.83 7.88 14.99
C LEU A 557 -28.32 9.31 14.70
N VAL A 558 -28.08 10.10 15.73
CA VAL A 558 -27.52 11.47 15.62
C VAL A 558 -26.11 11.53 15.02
N TYR A 559 -25.38 10.41 14.99
CA TYR A 559 -24.07 10.29 14.31
C TYR A 559 -24.23 9.68 12.91
N THR A 560 -25.02 8.61 12.80
CA THR A 560 -25.20 7.90 11.52
C THR A 560 -25.95 8.75 10.49
N ALA A 561 -27.00 9.47 10.89
CA ALA A 561 -27.77 10.31 9.96
C ALA A 561 -26.92 11.38 9.25
N PRO A 562 -26.15 12.23 9.95
CA PRO A 562 -25.30 13.21 9.27
C PRO A 562 -24.17 12.54 8.49
N LEU A 563 -23.63 11.40 8.91
CA LEU A 563 -22.61 10.66 8.15
C LEU A 563 -23.15 10.25 6.76
N ILE A 564 -24.35 9.68 6.74
CA ILE A 564 -25.01 9.31 5.48
C ILE A 564 -25.34 10.54 4.63
N TYR A 565 -25.74 11.66 5.25
CA TYR A 565 -25.94 12.90 4.51
C TYR A 565 -24.65 13.38 3.84
N TRP A 566 -23.55 13.51 4.59
CA TRP A 566 -22.28 14.00 4.04
C TRP A 566 -21.77 13.16 2.89
N LEU A 567 -22.03 11.86 2.91
CA LEU A 567 -21.61 10.95 1.84
C LEU A 567 -22.57 10.94 0.64
N PHE A 568 -23.87 11.05 0.87
CA PHE A 568 -24.90 10.71 -0.13
C PHE A 568 -25.95 11.83 -0.35
N ALA A 569 -25.67 13.09 -0.04
CA ALA A 569 -26.67 14.17 -0.14
C ALA A 569 -27.20 14.43 -1.58
N ASP A 570 -26.46 14.02 -2.60
CA ASP A 570 -26.76 14.14 -4.04
C ASP A 570 -27.14 12.80 -4.71
N THR A 571 -27.31 11.74 -3.90
CA THR A 571 -27.69 10.39 -4.36
C THR A 571 -28.86 10.41 -5.35
N PRO A 572 -28.97 9.47 -6.30
CA PRO A 572 -30.12 9.36 -7.20
C PRO A 572 -31.36 8.73 -6.54
N VAL A 573 -31.26 8.19 -5.32
CA VAL A 573 -32.36 7.49 -4.62
C VAL A 573 -32.62 8.11 -3.25
N SER A 574 -33.86 8.19 -2.79
CA SER A 574 -34.13 8.72 -1.45
C SER A 574 -33.63 7.75 -0.36
N ILE A 575 -32.85 8.25 0.61
CA ILE A 575 -32.41 7.51 1.79
C ILE A 575 -33.14 8.05 3.01
N VAL A 576 -33.85 7.18 3.74
CA VAL A 576 -34.67 7.57 4.90
C VAL A 576 -34.24 6.80 6.14
N LEU A 577 -33.72 7.48 7.15
CA LEU A 577 -33.39 6.87 8.43
C LEU A 577 -34.58 6.97 9.39
N THR A 578 -34.80 5.92 10.18
CA THR A 578 -35.87 5.87 11.19
C THR A 578 -35.43 5.11 12.42
N ALA A 579 -36.05 5.41 13.56
CA ALA A 579 -35.84 4.72 14.82
C ALA A 579 -37.17 4.57 15.59
N SER A 580 -37.12 3.92 16.74
CA SER A 580 -38.22 3.81 17.70
C SER A 580 -37.65 3.92 19.10
N GLY A 581 -38.29 4.66 20.00
CA GLY A 581 -37.93 4.70 21.41
C GLY A 581 -38.38 3.45 22.19
N THR A 582 -39.34 2.71 21.64
CA THR A 582 -39.95 1.53 22.26
C THR A 582 -39.90 0.31 21.34
N ALA A 583 -39.91 -0.90 21.92
CA ALA A 583 -39.95 -2.13 21.14
C ALA A 583 -41.33 -2.36 20.50
N PRO A 584 -41.44 -3.06 19.34
CA PRO A 584 -42.71 -3.42 18.72
C PRO A 584 -43.74 -4.11 19.64
N SER A 585 -43.28 -4.82 20.66
CA SER A 585 -44.15 -5.47 21.65
C SER A 585 -44.75 -4.51 22.68
N GLU A 586 -44.19 -3.31 22.83
CA GLU A 586 -44.60 -2.32 23.83
C GLU A 586 -45.52 -1.25 23.25
N SER A 587 -45.30 -0.84 22.00
CA SER A 587 -46.09 0.22 21.37
C SER A 587 -46.13 0.11 19.83
N GLU A 588 -47.11 0.79 19.23
CA GLU A 588 -47.25 0.94 17.78
C GLU A 588 -46.31 2.02 17.19
N GLU A 589 -45.46 2.65 17.98
CA GLU A 589 -44.48 3.65 17.51
C GLU A 589 -43.55 3.06 16.45
N ALA A 590 -42.96 1.88 16.72
CA ALA A 590 -42.08 1.19 15.78
C ALA A 590 -42.78 0.94 14.43
N ARG A 591 -44.04 0.47 14.46
CA ARG A 591 -44.85 0.26 13.26
C ARG A 591 -45.09 1.58 12.52
N ARG A 592 -45.52 2.63 13.23
CA ARG A 592 -45.85 3.93 12.63
C ARG A 592 -44.62 4.58 12.00
N ASN A 593 -43.49 4.63 12.72
CA ASN A 593 -42.25 5.22 12.23
C ASN A 593 -41.70 4.46 11.02
N PHE A 594 -41.69 3.12 11.08
CA PHE A 594 -41.20 2.29 9.99
C PHE A 594 -42.02 2.44 8.70
N ASN A 595 -43.35 2.37 8.78
CA ASN A 595 -44.20 2.55 7.60
C ASN A 595 -44.16 4.00 7.07
N ALA A 596 -44.04 5.00 7.94
CA ALA A 596 -43.85 6.39 7.53
C ALA A 596 -42.54 6.58 6.76
N ALA A 597 -41.45 5.94 7.20
CA ALA A 597 -40.15 5.99 6.52
C ALA A 597 -40.20 5.34 5.13
N ILE A 598 -40.86 4.17 5.01
CA ILE A 598 -41.07 3.49 3.73
C ILE A 598 -41.89 4.35 2.78
N LYS A 599 -42.98 4.94 3.28
CA LYS A 599 -43.81 5.84 2.48
C LYS A 599 -43.01 7.05 2.01
N LEU A 600 -42.19 7.64 2.89
CA LEU A 600 -41.33 8.76 2.56
C LEU A 600 -40.31 8.39 1.48
N ALA A 601 -39.68 7.22 1.59
CA ALA A 601 -38.75 6.70 0.58
C ALA A 601 -39.42 6.33 -0.76
N TRP A 602 -40.74 6.23 -0.79
CA TRP A 602 -41.51 6.00 -2.02
C TRP A 602 -41.94 7.31 -2.69
N GLU A 603 -42.28 8.31 -1.89
CA GLU A 603 -42.94 9.55 -2.34
C GLU A 603 -41.97 10.72 -2.55
N LYS A 604 -40.87 10.78 -1.80
CA LYS A 604 -39.93 11.89 -1.89
C LYS A 604 -38.96 11.69 -3.04
N GLU A 605 -38.64 12.81 -3.66
CA GLU A 605 -37.49 12.94 -4.54
C GLU A 605 -36.19 12.63 -3.78
N ASN A 606 -35.08 12.52 -4.49
CA ASN A 606 -33.79 12.10 -3.97
C ASN A 606 -33.26 12.94 -2.79
N GLY A 607 -32.37 12.37 -1.97
CA GLY A 607 -31.80 13.02 -0.78
C GLY A 607 -31.84 12.16 0.47
N VAL A 608 -31.38 12.70 1.59
CA VAL A 608 -31.28 12.00 2.89
C VAL A 608 -32.24 12.62 3.91
N TYR A 609 -33.06 11.79 4.54
CA TYR A 609 -34.14 12.21 5.43
C TYR A 609 -34.12 11.42 6.73
N VAL A 610 -34.60 12.02 7.83
CA VAL A 610 -34.91 11.31 9.07
C VAL A 610 -36.43 11.35 9.30
N SER A 611 -37.05 10.20 9.50
CA SER A 611 -38.48 10.06 9.79
C SER A 611 -38.67 9.53 11.20
N PHE A 612 -39.30 10.32 12.09
CA PHE A 612 -39.55 9.91 13.47
C PHE A 612 -40.79 10.61 14.03
N SER A 613 -41.69 9.87 14.68
CA SER A 613 -42.92 10.38 15.33
C SER A 613 -43.73 11.35 14.47
N GLY A 614 -43.87 11.03 13.17
CA GLY A 614 -44.63 11.82 12.20
C GLY A 614 -43.92 13.09 11.70
N LYS A 615 -42.69 13.37 12.14
CA LYS A 615 -41.86 14.47 11.66
C LYS A 615 -40.89 13.97 10.60
N VAL A 616 -40.59 14.85 9.63
CA VAL A 616 -39.48 14.69 8.69
C VAL A 616 -38.42 15.70 9.07
N LEU A 617 -37.26 15.22 9.51
CA LEU A 617 -36.17 15.99 10.11
C LEU A 617 -34.93 15.92 9.24
N SER A 618 -34.14 16.99 9.25
CA SER A 618 -32.84 17.02 8.59
C SER A 618 -31.91 16.00 9.25
N PRO A 619 -31.09 15.26 8.49
CA PRO A 619 -30.03 14.43 9.07
C PRO A 619 -28.92 15.27 9.74
N LEU A 620 -28.72 16.51 9.30
CA LEU A 620 -27.76 17.42 9.92
C LEU A 620 -28.34 18.06 11.19
N ASN A 621 -27.47 18.28 12.18
CA ASN A 621 -27.79 18.84 13.49
C ASN A 621 -28.92 18.12 14.24
N LEU A 622 -29.08 16.83 13.99
CA LEU A 622 -30.06 16.02 14.69
C LEU A 622 -29.64 15.84 16.16
N LYS A 623 -30.57 16.03 17.09
CA LYS A 623 -30.38 15.78 18.53
C LYS A 623 -31.57 15.01 19.10
N PHE A 624 -31.29 14.00 19.93
CA PHE A 624 -32.32 13.27 20.67
C PHE A 624 -32.54 13.95 22.02
N VAL A 625 -33.77 14.40 22.30
CA VAL A 625 -34.10 15.21 23.49
C VAL A 625 -34.80 14.40 24.56
N ASP A 626 -35.76 13.56 24.18
CA ASP A 626 -36.47 12.68 25.11
C ASP A 626 -37.00 11.42 24.41
N SER A 627 -37.39 10.42 25.21
CA SER A 627 -38.07 9.20 24.76
C SER A 627 -39.60 9.37 24.65
N GLY A 628 -40.10 10.60 24.75
CA GLY A 628 -41.53 10.93 24.67
C GLY A 628 -41.96 11.37 23.25
N ASP A 629 -43.02 12.18 23.17
CA ASP A 629 -43.60 12.61 21.89
C ASP A 629 -42.70 13.55 21.07
N ILE A 630 -41.68 14.17 21.69
CA ILE A 630 -40.79 15.13 21.00
C ILE A 630 -39.72 14.37 20.22
N GLY A 631 -39.01 13.45 20.86
CA GLY A 631 -38.01 12.60 20.23
C GLY A 631 -36.80 13.39 19.72
N PHE A 632 -36.66 13.44 18.40
CA PHE A 632 -35.60 14.18 17.72
C PHE A 632 -36.00 15.61 17.35
N VAL A 633 -35.02 16.51 17.41
CA VAL A 633 -35.12 17.89 16.87
C VAL A 633 -33.86 18.26 16.09
N ASN A 634 -33.95 19.24 15.19
CA ASN A 634 -32.79 19.81 14.50
C ASN A 634 -32.31 21.05 15.25
N TRP A 635 -31.18 20.94 15.96
CA TRP A 635 -30.55 22.06 16.66
C TRP A 635 -29.96 23.05 15.65
N ASN A 636 -29.96 24.34 15.99
CA ASN A 636 -29.23 25.35 15.19
C ASN A 636 -29.59 25.37 13.70
N MET A 637 -30.81 24.98 13.33
CA MET A 637 -31.22 24.83 11.94
C MET A 637 -32.66 25.27 11.75
N GLN A 638 -32.85 26.47 11.18
CA GLN A 638 -34.19 27.01 10.91
C GLN A 638 -34.85 26.36 9.69
N THR A 639 -34.06 26.03 8.67
CA THR A 639 -34.52 25.38 7.44
C THR A 639 -33.87 24.00 7.35
N PRO A 640 -34.64 22.90 7.38
CA PRO A 640 -34.10 21.56 7.24
C PRO A 640 -33.40 21.35 5.88
N LEU A 641 -32.22 20.72 5.89
CA LEU A 641 -31.46 20.35 4.70
C LEU A 641 -31.61 18.85 4.44
N PHE A 642 -32.04 18.49 3.23
CA PHE A 642 -32.21 17.09 2.82
C PHE A 642 -31.38 16.72 1.58
N ARG A 643 -30.83 17.74 0.90
CA ARG A 643 -29.99 17.62 -0.29
C ARG A 643 -28.81 18.57 -0.18
N GLY A 644 -27.75 18.20 -0.85
CA GLY A 644 -26.49 18.94 -0.90
C GLY A 644 -25.54 18.22 -1.84
N GLU A 645 -24.27 18.60 -1.79
CA GLU A 645 -23.18 17.89 -2.48
C GLU A 645 -22.72 16.74 -1.59
N GLY A 646 -22.83 15.50 -2.08
CA GLY A 646 -22.31 14.32 -1.41
C GLY A 646 -20.81 14.19 -1.65
N LEU A 647 -20.08 13.71 -0.65
CA LEU A 647 -18.63 13.49 -0.75
C LEU A 647 -18.28 12.25 -1.59
N LEU A 648 -19.18 11.25 -1.67
CA LEU A 648 -18.98 10.07 -2.50
C LEU A 648 -19.64 10.25 -3.88
N SER A 649 -18.81 10.22 -4.92
CA SER A 649 -19.24 10.38 -6.32
C SER A 649 -19.20 9.08 -7.14
N ASP A 650 -18.42 8.08 -6.74
CA ASP A 650 -18.33 6.77 -7.40
C ASP A 650 -18.75 5.63 -6.45
N TYR A 651 -19.87 4.99 -6.76
CA TYR A 651 -20.44 3.90 -5.95
C TYR A 651 -19.93 2.52 -6.40
N ASP A 652 -19.38 2.39 -7.60
CA ASP A 652 -18.96 1.10 -8.18
C ASP A 652 -17.61 0.61 -7.58
N GLU A 653 -16.76 1.52 -7.09
CA GLU A 653 -15.44 1.23 -6.51
C GLU A 653 -15.44 1.03 -4.98
N SER A 654 -16.60 0.91 -4.33
CA SER A 654 -16.68 0.80 -2.87
C SER A 654 -16.14 -0.53 -2.31
N ASP A 655 -15.25 -0.47 -1.32
CA ASP A 655 -14.72 -1.65 -0.60
C ASP A 655 -14.90 -1.47 0.92
N SER A 656 -15.67 -2.36 1.53
CA SER A 656 -15.97 -2.32 2.97
C SER A 656 -14.72 -2.44 3.85
N LEU A 657 -13.68 -3.16 3.44
CA LEU A 657 -12.44 -3.31 4.23
C LEU A 657 -11.60 -2.03 4.17
N VAL A 658 -11.60 -1.36 3.02
CA VAL A 658 -10.93 -0.06 2.86
C VAL A 658 -11.64 0.99 3.73
N PHE A 659 -12.96 1.06 3.65
CA PHE A 659 -13.74 1.96 4.50
C PHE A 659 -13.56 1.67 5.99
N GLU A 660 -13.53 0.40 6.39
CA GLU A 660 -13.24 0.03 7.77
C GLU A 660 -11.87 0.54 8.21
N SER A 661 -10.83 0.31 7.42
CA SER A 661 -9.48 0.78 7.72
C SER A 661 -9.41 2.30 7.87
N LEU A 662 -10.03 3.05 6.96
CA LEU A 662 -10.02 4.51 6.98
C LEU A 662 -10.82 5.08 8.16
N LEU A 663 -12.00 4.54 8.44
CA LEU A 663 -12.81 4.96 9.59
C LEU A 663 -12.14 4.59 10.92
N SER A 664 -11.49 3.42 11.01
CA SER A 664 -10.70 3.03 12.18
C SER A 664 -9.51 3.97 12.39
N GLU A 665 -8.77 4.31 11.33
CA GLU A 665 -7.67 5.28 11.43
C GLU A 665 -8.17 6.66 11.87
N ALA A 666 -9.30 7.12 11.31
CA ALA A 666 -9.92 8.38 11.71
C ALA A 666 -10.33 8.36 13.20
N ALA A 667 -10.91 7.26 13.67
CA ALA A 667 -11.31 7.06 15.06
C ALA A 667 -10.10 7.07 16.01
N ASP A 668 -9.02 6.35 15.65
CA ASP A 668 -7.78 6.28 16.43
C ASP A 668 -7.07 7.63 16.53
N ASN A 669 -7.29 8.51 15.55
CA ASN A 669 -6.63 9.81 15.45
C ASN A 669 -7.47 10.99 16.00
N MET A 670 -8.65 10.70 16.54
CA MET A 670 -9.60 11.71 17.01
C MET A 670 -9.82 11.64 18.53
N PHE A 671 -10.04 12.80 19.17
CA PHE A 671 -10.49 12.85 20.57
C PHE A 671 -11.50 13.97 20.82
N LEU A 672 -12.62 13.64 21.47
CA LEU A 672 -13.67 14.60 21.85
C LEU A 672 -13.46 15.08 23.29
N ILE A 673 -13.50 16.40 23.51
CA ILE A 673 -13.32 17.04 24.80
C ILE A 673 -14.50 17.96 25.07
N LYS A 674 -15.36 17.59 26.01
CA LYS A 674 -16.33 18.50 26.58
C LYS A 674 -15.66 19.40 27.62
N THR A 675 -15.68 20.71 27.41
CA THR A 675 -15.04 21.64 28.35
C THR A 675 -15.87 21.84 29.62
N TYR A 676 -15.22 21.76 30.80
CA TYR A 676 -15.85 21.97 32.10
C TYR A 676 -14.92 22.77 33.05
N PRO A 677 -15.45 23.50 34.05
CA PRO A 677 -14.61 24.24 34.98
C PRO A 677 -13.73 23.29 35.80
N GLY A 678 -12.42 23.53 35.81
CA GLY A 678 -11.46 22.69 36.54
C GLY A 678 -10.81 21.58 35.72
N ILE A 679 -11.09 21.47 34.42
CA ILE A 679 -10.36 20.56 33.53
C ILE A 679 -8.86 20.94 33.48
N ARG A 680 -8.00 19.97 33.78
CA ARG A 680 -6.54 20.14 33.72
C ARG A 680 -6.03 19.93 32.29
N SER A 681 -6.13 20.99 31.51
CA SER A 681 -5.72 21.03 30.10
C SER A 681 -4.25 20.67 29.88
N ASP A 682 -3.38 20.91 30.88
CA ASP A 682 -1.98 20.49 30.83
C ASP A 682 -1.78 18.97 30.74
N ARG A 683 -2.72 18.18 31.29
CA ARG A 683 -2.71 16.72 31.20
C ARG A 683 -3.13 16.23 29.81
N LEU A 684 -3.94 17.00 29.08
CA LEU A 684 -4.38 16.64 27.73
C LEU A 684 -3.25 16.74 26.70
N ILE A 685 -2.18 17.51 26.99
CA ILE A 685 -1.02 17.68 26.09
C ILE A 685 -0.34 16.34 25.76
N SER A 686 -0.39 15.35 26.66
CA SER A 686 0.19 14.03 26.37
C SER A 686 -0.56 13.29 25.27
N LEU A 687 -1.87 13.52 25.10
CA LEU A 687 -2.68 12.90 24.05
C LEU A 687 -2.22 13.32 22.65
N GLN A 688 -1.65 14.53 22.52
CA GLN A 688 -1.11 15.07 21.26
C GLN A 688 0.15 14.33 20.76
N LYS A 689 0.54 13.21 21.37
CA LYS A 689 1.56 12.32 20.83
C LYS A 689 0.95 11.41 19.76
N ASP A 690 -0.25 10.93 20.03
CA ASP A 690 -0.92 9.88 19.27
C ASP A 690 -2.16 10.43 18.53
N ILE A 691 -2.81 11.46 19.08
CA ILE A 691 -3.99 12.12 18.51
C ILE A 691 -3.62 13.40 17.75
N ARG A 692 -4.14 13.55 16.53
CA ARG A 692 -3.99 14.78 15.72
C ARG A 692 -5.27 15.61 15.65
N THR A 693 -6.45 15.01 15.75
CA THR A 693 -7.73 15.71 15.61
C THR A 693 -8.44 15.81 16.96
N PHE A 694 -8.78 17.03 17.37
CA PHE A 694 -9.52 17.27 18.62
C PHE A 694 -10.83 18.00 18.33
N PHE A 695 -11.92 17.46 18.85
CA PHE A 695 -13.20 18.15 18.92
C PHE A 695 -13.37 18.76 20.30
N LEU A 696 -13.63 20.07 20.38
CA LEU A 696 -13.80 20.79 21.63
C LEU A 696 -15.23 21.31 21.73
N GLU A 697 -16.01 20.80 22.69
CA GLU A 697 -17.32 21.40 23.00
C GLU A 697 -17.12 22.58 23.95
N LEU A 698 -17.33 23.79 23.44
CA LEU A 698 -17.15 25.05 24.14
C LEU A 698 -18.47 25.56 24.73
N TYR A 699 -18.41 26.56 25.60
CA TYR A 699 -19.63 27.20 26.13
C TYR A 699 -20.17 28.25 25.15
N GLU A 700 -21.49 28.33 25.07
CA GLU A 700 -22.27 29.29 24.29
C GLU A 700 -21.69 29.42 22.87
N ASN A 701 -21.28 30.60 22.45
CA ASN A 701 -20.74 30.88 21.13
C ASN A 701 -19.20 30.72 21.03
N GLY A 702 -18.56 30.00 21.96
CA GLY A 702 -17.16 29.61 21.86
C GLY A 702 -16.24 30.10 22.98
N THR A 703 -16.76 30.26 24.19
CA THR A 703 -15.94 30.67 25.34
C THR A 703 -15.30 29.47 26.05
N ALA A 704 -14.06 29.66 26.53
CA ALA A 704 -13.33 28.68 27.33
C ALA A 704 -12.23 29.33 28.20
N ASN A 705 -11.61 28.56 29.10
CA ASN A 705 -10.54 29.05 29.96
C ASN A 705 -9.22 29.25 29.20
N MET A 706 -8.87 30.51 28.94
CA MET A 706 -7.64 30.93 28.26
C MET A 706 -6.63 31.65 29.18
N LYS A 707 -6.83 31.60 30.51
CA LYS A 707 -5.92 32.23 31.49
C LYS A 707 -4.63 31.43 31.64
N ASP A 708 -3.46 32.06 31.69
CA ASP A 708 -2.17 31.38 31.88
C ASP A 708 -2.13 30.57 33.21
N SER A 709 -2.44 29.28 33.11
CA SER A 709 -2.55 28.33 34.23
C SER A 709 -2.60 26.89 33.71
N PRO A 710 -2.38 25.86 34.56
CA PRO A 710 -2.51 24.45 34.16
C PRO A 710 -3.90 24.04 33.65
N TYR A 711 -4.93 24.84 33.94
CA TYR A 711 -6.32 24.61 33.53
C TYR A 711 -6.63 25.21 32.15
N SER A 712 -5.69 25.96 31.57
CA SER A 712 -5.90 26.69 30.32
C SER A 712 -5.83 25.82 29.08
N LEU A 713 -6.77 25.99 28.15
CA LEU A 713 -6.64 25.41 26.81
C LEU A 713 -5.53 26.08 25.98
N LYS A 714 -5.05 27.26 26.37
CA LYS A 714 -4.07 28.04 25.59
C LYS A 714 -2.78 27.26 25.29
N GLU A 715 -2.15 26.67 26.32
CA GLU A 715 -0.90 25.91 26.11
C GLU A 715 -1.16 24.58 25.39
N PHE A 716 -2.34 23.97 25.62
CA PHE A 716 -2.79 22.79 24.89
C PHE A 716 -2.89 23.07 23.39
N LEU A 717 -3.62 24.11 22.97
CA LEU A 717 -3.76 24.51 21.57
C LEU A 717 -2.40 24.89 20.96
N LYS A 718 -1.62 25.72 21.65
CA LYS A 718 -0.33 26.20 21.16
C LYS A 718 0.66 25.06 20.90
N ARG A 719 0.71 24.05 21.78
CA ARG A 719 1.55 22.85 21.59
C ARG A 719 1.01 21.94 20.50
N GLY A 720 -0.31 21.78 20.44
CA GLY A 720 -0.97 21.00 19.39
C GLY A 720 -0.67 21.58 18.02
N LYS A 721 -0.80 22.90 17.84
CA LYS A 721 -0.46 23.60 16.59
C LYS A 721 0.98 23.35 16.14
N LYS A 722 1.94 23.37 17.08
CA LYS A 722 3.35 23.01 16.77
C LYS A 722 3.53 21.56 16.36
N ARG A 723 2.62 20.67 16.79
CA ARG A 723 2.55 19.26 16.41
C ARG A 723 1.55 19.02 15.27
N GLN A 724 1.08 20.06 14.58
CA GLN A 724 0.11 19.91 13.49
C GLN A 724 -1.20 19.23 13.92
N CYS A 725 -1.61 19.39 15.18
CA CYS A 725 -2.95 18.99 15.62
C CYS A 725 -4.00 20.01 15.15
N ARG A 726 -5.21 19.53 14.86
CA ARG A 726 -6.39 20.34 14.52
C ARG A 726 -7.39 20.35 15.66
N PHE A 727 -8.07 21.48 15.81
CA PHE A 727 -9.00 21.73 16.90
C PHE A 727 -10.31 22.27 16.33
N TYR A 728 -11.28 21.37 16.12
CA TYR A 728 -12.62 21.71 15.66
C TYR A 728 -13.51 22.03 16.87
N CYS A 729 -14.21 23.16 16.85
CA CYS A 729 -14.96 23.65 18.00
C CYS A 729 -16.46 23.71 17.72
N THR A 730 -17.24 23.07 18.58
CA THR A 730 -18.71 23.06 18.58
C THR A 730 -19.25 23.61 19.89
N SER A 731 -20.56 23.92 19.95
CA SER A 731 -21.21 24.42 21.16
C SER A 731 -21.80 23.29 22.00
N GLN A 732 -21.76 23.45 23.33
CA GLN A 732 -22.53 22.63 24.27
C GLN A 732 -24.02 23.01 24.30
N GLN A 733 -24.39 24.17 23.74
CA GLN A 733 -25.74 24.70 23.69
C GLN A 733 -26.29 24.71 22.25
N GLU A 734 -27.59 24.95 22.11
CA GLU A 734 -28.22 25.22 20.82
C GLU A 734 -27.86 26.63 20.34
N GLU A 735 -26.59 26.85 20.02
CA GLU A 735 -26.08 28.10 19.46
C GLU A 735 -24.92 27.88 18.47
N SER A 736 -24.65 28.88 17.63
CA SER A 736 -23.50 28.88 16.70
C SER A 736 -22.20 29.22 17.44
N ILE A 737 -21.12 28.53 17.10
CA ILE A 737 -19.78 29.00 17.49
C ILE A 737 -19.36 30.15 16.57
N ASP A 738 -19.08 31.30 17.17
CA ASP A 738 -18.52 32.47 16.48
C ASP A 738 -17.42 33.11 17.34
N PHE A 739 -16.18 32.98 16.87
CA PHE A 739 -15.00 33.53 17.53
C PHE A 739 -14.85 35.05 17.41
N SER A 740 -15.74 35.74 16.69
CA SER A 740 -15.71 37.20 16.52
C SER A 740 -16.11 37.98 17.78
N THR A 741 -16.92 37.39 18.65
CA THR A 741 -17.66 38.10 19.71
C THR A 741 -16.86 38.29 21.00
N TYR A 742 -16.39 37.22 21.63
CA TYR A 742 -15.73 37.25 22.94
C TYR A 742 -14.20 37.23 22.85
N ALA A 743 -13.53 37.89 23.80
CA ALA A 743 -12.06 37.95 23.85
C ALA A 743 -11.40 36.57 24.04
N SER A 744 -12.01 35.68 24.82
CA SER A 744 -11.55 34.29 24.98
C SER A 744 -11.67 33.49 23.68
N ALA A 745 -12.77 33.67 22.95
CA ALA A 745 -13.04 33.04 21.66
C ALA A 745 -12.06 33.51 20.56
N ARG A 746 -11.79 34.82 20.47
CA ARG A 746 -10.74 35.37 19.60
C ARG A 746 -9.36 34.80 19.90
N ASN A 747 -9.07 34.50 21.18
CA ASN A 747 -7.79 33.89 21.56
C ASN A 747 -7.72 32.41 21.14
N LEU A 748 -8.82 31.66 21.17
CA LEU A 748 -8.87 30.29 20.63
C LEU A 748 -8.54 30.31 19.12
N TRP A 749 -9.16 31.22 18.38
CA TRP A 749 -8.93 31.37 16.94
C TRP A 749 -7.46 31.67 16.61
N LYS A 750 -6.84 32.62 17.34
CA LYS A 750 -5.41 32.94 17.19
C LYS A 750 -4.49 31.74 17.40
N GLU A 751 -4.85 30.85 18.32
CA GLU A 751 -4.11 29.62 18.60
C GLU A 751 -4.43 28.47 17.61
N GLY A 752 -5.28 28.71 16.60
CA GLY A 752 -5.55 27.78 15.50
C GLY A 752 -6.79 26.89 15.70
N ALA A 753 -7.69 27.23 16.62
CA ALA A 753 -8.99 26.58 16.71
C ALA A 753 -9.89 26.99 15.52
N VAL A 754 -10.68 26.04 15.03
CA VAL A 754 -11.58 26.19 13.89
C VAL A 754 -13.03 26.15 14.40
N PRO A 755 -13.81 27.23 14.24
CA PRO A 755 -15.22 27.22 14.63
C PRO A 755 -16.02 26.38 13.62
N MET A 756 -16.82 25.42 14.08
CA MET A 756 -17.69 24.60 13.22
C MET A 756 -19.07 25.23 12.99
N GLY A 757 -19.19 26.54 13.22
CA GLY A 757 -20.40 27.32 13.01
C GLY A 757 -21.61 26.73 13.73
N MET A 758 -22.64 26.42 12.95
CA MET A 758 -23.92 25.88 13.43
C MET A 758 -23.92 24.37 13.65
N LEU A 759 -22.85 23.66 13.26
CA LEU A 759 -22.83 22.20 13.34
C LEU A 759 -22.86 21.72 14.80
N THR A 760 -23.73 20.75 15.09
CA THR A 760 -23.65 20.00 16.35
C THR A 760 -22.36 19.17 16.40
N THR A 761 -21.91 18.82 17.60
CA THR A 761 -20.75 17.92 17.80
C THR A 761 -20.87 16.64 16.97
N GLU A 762 -22.04 16.01 17.00
CA GLU A 762 -22.28 14.77 16.27
C GLU A 762 -22.18 14.97 14.75
N THR A 763 -22.70 16.08 14.24
CA THR A 763 -22.65 16.42 12.82
C THR A 763 -21.23 16.73 12.35
N ALA A 764 -20.44 17.43 13.17
CA ALA A 764 -19.05 17.75 12.88
C ALA A 764 -18.14 16.51 12.93
N ILE A 765 -18.38 15.60 13.88
CA ILE A 765 -17.67 14.31 13.94
C ILE A 765 -18.03 13.45 12.73
N ALA A 766 -19.32 13.37 12.37
CA ALA A 766 -19.76 12.64 11.19
C ALA A 766 -19.15 13.18 9.89
N LEU A 767 -19.01 14.50 9.77
CA LEU A 767 -18.31 15.13 8.65
C LEU A 767 -16.84 14.70 8.59
N TYR A 768 -16.15 14.65 9.74
CA TYR A 768 -14.76 14.23 9.79
C TYR A 768 -14.58 12.78 9.32
N TYR A 769 -15.46 11.88 9.76
CA TYR A 769 -15.49 10.50 9.25
C TYR A 769 -15.78 10.46 7.75
N ALA A 770 -16.75 11.23 7.26
CA ALA A 770 -17.07 11.29 5.83
C ALA A 770 -15.89 11.81 5.00
N ALA A 771 -15.23 12.88 5.46
CA ALA A 771 -14.06 13.47 4.81
C ALA A 771 -12.86 12.50 4.82
N SER A 772 -12.65 11.74 5.90
CA SER A 772 -11.57 10.74 5.95
C SER A 772 -11.74 9.58 4.97
N LEU A 773 -12.95 9.35 4.47
CA LEU A 773 -13.20 8.32 3.46
C LEU A 773 -12.80 8.75 2.05
N VAL A 774 -12.74 10.05 1.78
CA VAL A 774 -12.62 10.59 0.41
C VAL A 774 -11.35 11.40 0.18
N CYS A 775 -10.69 11.88 1.24
CA CYS A 775 -9.48 12.68 1.13
C CYS A 775 -8.21 11.80 1.11
N ASP A 776 -7.31 12.07 0.17
CA ASP A 776 -6.00 11.45 0.12
C ASP A 776 -4.98 12.20 1.00
N SER A 777 -5.32 13.41 1.47
CA SER A 777 -4.44 14.25 2.30
C SER A 777 -5.16 14.97 3.45
N GLN A 778 -4.42 15.26 4.52
CA GLN A 778 -4.91 16.05 5.66
C GLN A 778 -5.34 17.47 5.24
N GLU A 779 -4.66 18.08 4.27
CA GLU A 779 -5.00 19.42 3.79
C GLU A 779 -6.36 19.46 3.08
N GLU A 780 -6.71 18.41 2.33
CA GLU A 780 -8.04 18.27 1.74
C GLU A 780 -9.11 18.07 2.80
N LEU A 781 -8.87 17.18 3.77
CA LEU A 781 -9.77 16.97 4.89
C LEU A 781 -10.03 18.28 5.65
N ASP A 782 -8.96 19.02 5.98
CA ASP A 782 -9.08 20.30 6.68
C ASP A 782 -9.89 21.31 5.85
N ARG A 783 -9.69 21.37 4.53
CA ARG A 783 -10.47 22.23 3.63
C ARG A 783 -11.96 21.87 3.61
N ILE A 784 -12.30 20.58 3.59
CA ILE A 784 -13.70 20.12 3.64
C ILE A 784 -14.32 20.50 4.98
N MET A 785 -13.63 20.24 6.09
CA MET A 785 -14.09 20.59 7.44
C MET A 785 -14.34 22.10 7.59
N GLU A 786 -13.39 22.93 7.14
CA GLU A 786 -13.51 24.39 7.18
C GLU A 786 -14.61 24.91 6.24
N THR A 787 -14.78 24.32 5.06
CA THR A 787 -15.83 24.72 4.12
C THR A 787 -17.21 24.39 4.67
N ALA A 788 -17.37 23.22 5.31
CA ALA A 788 -18.65 22.82 5.88
C ALA A 788 -19.10 23.70 7.05
N ALA A 789 -18.15 24.26 7.80
CA ALA A 789 -18.45 25.25 8.84
C ALA A 789 -19.15 26.50 8.29
N LEU A 790 -19.00 26.79 6.99
CA LEU A 790 -19.58 27.95 6.30
C LEU A 790 -20.93 27.67 5.63
N ILE A 791 -21.41 26.42 5.62
CA ILE A 791 -22.56 25.97 4.82
C ILE A 791 -23.89 26.67 5.19
N ASN A 792 -24.00 27.31 6.36
CA ASN A 792 -25.23 27.98 6.82
C ASN A 792 -25.12 29.51 7.00
N GLU A 793 -24.05 30.16 6.55
CA GLU A 793 -23.99 31.64 6.48
C GLU A 793 -24.61 32.22 5.20
N LYS A 794 -24.96 31.38 4.22
CA LYS A 794 -25.68 31.72 2.98
C LYS A 794 -27.03 31.01 2.94
#